data_AF-A0A0N0MU15-F1
#
_entry.id   AF-A0A0N0MU15-F1
#
_cell.length_a   1.000
_cell.length_b   1.000
_cell.length_c   1.000
_cell.angle_alpha   90.00
_cell.angle_beta   90.00
_cell.angle_gamma   90.00
#
_symmetry.space_group_name_H-M   'P 1'
#
loop_
_entity.id
_entity.type
_entity.pdbx_description
1 polymer ?
#
loop_
_entity_poly.entity_id
_entity_poly.type
_entity_poly.pdbx_seq_one_letter_code
_entity_poly.pdbx_strand_id
1 'polypeptide(L)'
;MRIAKEDAEIIRRDCGPGVVEELTDWAREEGLTALYVRRPLWSVPGRSYTGASLLAMECAPAARMFIVKVLPAGASAREPEALSAALDAAPDFARRHLVGQPFPARDLPDGRTLMFQEAAGDSLRDSAPLGSLDGEETDRVLAEVVRGLLTEWNGPAEERAQAAVPEPVTASEFLRAELGDAWEGGGSVRAWGRGLGVLEPSPPWVYSDGLRLPNPYLMVTGGSAALPDPSVRVLRGRAHGDLHLDNIIVSRWEKEVRADEYRLIDLCTFRDRAALGRDLATLLLSALVPHIRHPLPPDQRHALLRFVVDPAATHRAEIVPKAAARVAAVRDTALRIMRERHWSESWELHFLLSLQAQALLFTSYTDLGDTGRTWCARLAAHAAGELLGRTGSGGTADLSSERPARDSFEMPGLTGPHAPAAPAFVPDQAPRRKLWSAESGVRDKEAVVGFGPDHTVVVVDGRGGVRRWTVSGEELPGVGGRSPALRLGHQALVASLTHSVVAARPEELDITHFPRDGGVRRAAPVRLGTDHFLVTSGGDVLATHDRNRLTVRRFDDGTPIESVVCPPALAASAVSTDGSVIAMASSRRVHIHRRGAEPLVKETVNSLPYARHRFLRALLPDPGCWLAVSPSGGHVGCVTFEEVVVWSVDDDKEVYRRPLGDRESLEGGGAAQMRLVCTDTGTLLWLKRGRLVCPTVGPAGTQLQQSGYYNDFAATRDGRRIATLDTAGRLDVWET
;
A
#
# COMPACT_ATOMS: atom_id res chain seq x y z
N MET A 1 41.99 11.78 6.13
CA MET A 1 40.59 11.41 5.87
C MET A 1 40.46 9.89 5.75
N ARG A 2 39.54 9.28 6.51
CA ARG A 2 39.26 7.83 6.48
C ARG A 2 37.77 7.60 6.17
N ILE A 3 37.48 7.08 4.98
CA ILE A 3 36.21 6.36 4.73
C ILE A 3 36.49 4.90 5.08
N ALA A 4 35.63 4.26 5.88
CA ALA A 4 35.80 2.85 6.17
C ALA A 4 35.79 2.03 4.87
N LYS A 5 36.68 1.03 4.74
CA LYS A 5 36.82 0.25 3.49
C LYS A 5 35.48 -0.33 3.02
N GLU A 6 34.70 -0.86 3.96
CA GLU A 6 33.36 -1.40 3.70
C GLU A 6 32.39 -0.34 3.17
N ASP A 7 32.41 0.86 3.75
CA ASP A 7 31.54 1.96 3.32
C ASP A 7 31.93 2.46 1.93
N ALA A 8 33.24 2.54 1.64
CA ALA A 8 33.74 2.86 0.30
C ALA A 8 33.37 1.79 -0.74
N GLU A 9 33.36 0.51 -0.37
CA GLU A 9 32.91 -0.58 -1.25
C GLU A 9 31.40 -0.49 -1.54
N ILE A 10 30.58 -0.15 -0.53
CA ILE A 10 29.15 0.07 -0.68
C ILE A 10 28.87 1.25 -1.60
N ILE A 11 29.48 2.41 -1.34
CA ILE A 11 29.31 3.61 -2.19
C ILE A 11 29.76 3.30 -3.61
N ARG A 12 30.87 2.58 -3.80
CA ARG A 12 31.34 2.20 -5.15
C ARG A 12 30.35 1.28 -5.87
N ARG A 13 29.80 0.28 -5.17
CA ARG A 13 28.81 -0.66 -5.73
C ARG A 13 27.53 0.06 -6.12
N ASP A 14 27.06 0.95 -5.25
CA ASP A 14 25.72 1.52 -5.36
C ASP A 14 25.73 2.85 -6.16
N CYS A 15 26.71 3.71 -5.92
CA CYS A 15 26.79 5.05 -6.52
C CYS A 15 27.92 5.18 -7.56
N GLY A 16 28.77 4.16 -7.72
CA GLY A 16 29.90 4.19 -8.65
C GLY A 16 31.21 4.74 -8.05
N PRO A 17 32.37 4.45 -8.68
CA PRO A 17 33.68 4.79 -8.13
C PRO A 17 33.93 6.29 -8.03
N GLY A 18 33.48 7.09 -9.01
CA GLY A 18 33.68 8.55 -9.00
C GLY A 18 33.05 9.26 -7.79
N VAL A 19 31.99 8.70 -7.20
CA VAL A 19 31.37 9.24 -5.99
C VAL A 19 32.28 9.05 -4.77
N VAL A 20 32.99 7.92 -4.69
CA VAL A 20 33.94 7.67 -3.59
C VAL A 20 35.13 8.62 -3.67
N GLU A 21 35.62 8.86 -4.88
CA GLU A 21 36.73 9.78 -5.17
C GLU A 21 36.34 11.21 -4.79
N GLU A 22 35.21 11.70 -5.29
CA GLU A 22 34.74 13.06 -5.00
C GLU A 22 34.42 13.26 -3.51
N LEU A 23 33.75 12.31 -2.84
CA LEU A 23 33.53 12.40 -1.39
C LEU A 23 34.85 12.39 -0.60
N THR A 24 35.86 11.70 -1.12
CA THR A 24 37.17 11.65 -0.49
C THR A 24 37.90 12.98 -0.60
N ASP A 25 37.84 13.60 -1.78
CA ASP A 25 38.49 14.89 -2.03
C ASP A 25 37.77 16.02 -1.30
N TRP A 26 36.44 16.07 -1.39
CA TRP A 26 35.60 16.98 -0.60
C TRP A 26 35.92 16.89 0.90
N ALA A 27 35.98 15.68 1.46
CA ALA A 27 36.24 15.52 2.89
C ALA A 27 37.66 15.93 3.30
N ARG A 28 38.65 15.91 2.39
CA ARG A 28 39.98 16.46 2.66
C ARG A 28 39.95 17.99 2.66
N GLU A 29 39.23 18.60 1.74
CA GLU A 29 39.08 20.06 1.64
C GLU A 29 38.39 20.65 2.88
N GLU A 30 37.33 19.99 3.35
CA GLU A 30 36.60 20.37 4.57
C GLU A 30 37.35 20.00 5.86
N GLY A 31 38.56 19.44 5.77
CA GLY A 31 39.37 19.05 6.93
C GLY A 31 38.79 17.90 7.75
N LEU A 32 37.92 17.07 7.16
CA LEU A 32 37.28 15.95 7.84
C LEU A 32 38.27 14.79 8.07
N THR A 33 38.24 14.24 9.27
CA THR A 33 39.11 13.12 9.65
C THR A 33 38.50 11.78 9.27
N ALA A 34 37.16 11.67 9.31
CA ALA A 34 36.43 10.46 8.94
C ALA A 34 35.03 10.73 8.38
N LEU A 35 34.55 9.78 7.58
CA LEU A 35 33.17 9.69 7.08
C LEU A 35 32.64 8.26 7.29
N TYR A 36 31.41 8.16 7.76
CA TYR A 36 30.74 6.90 8.04
C TYR A 36 29.38 6.86 7.34
N VAL A 37 29.06 5.74 6.71
CA VAL A 37 27.73 5.52 6.13
C VAL A 37 26.84 4.87 7.20
N ARG A 38 25.72 5.52 7.53
CA ARG A 38 24.74 4.96 8.47
C ARG A 38 23.99 3.81 7.79
N ARG A 39 23.85 2.70 8.53
CA ARG A 39 23.18 1.48 8.06
C ARG A 39 21.86 1.26 8.82
N PRO A 40 20.81 0.72 8.17
CA PRO A 40 20.75 0.34 6.75
C PRO A 40 20.75 1.56 5.82
N LEU A 41 21.19 1.38 4.57
CA LEU A 41 21.10 2.41 3.54
C LEU A 41 19.63 2.85 3.37
N TRP A 42 19.39 4.16 3.35
CA TRP A 42 18.05 4.73 3.25
C TRP A 42 17.44 4.43 1.87
N SER A 43 18.22 4.45 0.79
CA SER A 43 17.75 3.98 -0.52
C SER A 43 18.80 3.15 -1.27
N VAL A 44 18.30 2.29 -2.16
CA VAL A 44 19.09 1.56 -3.14
C VAL A 44 19.01 2.35 -4.46
N PRO A 45 20.12 2.52 -5.20
CA PRO A 45 20.17 3.25 -6.48
C PRO A 45 19.08 2.84 -7.46
N GLY A 46 18.53 3.82 -8.19
CA GLY A 46 17.55 3.58 -9.27
C GLY A 46 16.12 3.28 -8.81
N ARG A 47 15.78 3.50 -7.53
CA ARG A 47 14.41 3.33 -6.99
C ARG A 47 13.66 4.63 -6.69
N SER A 48 14.32 5.78 -6.74
CA SER A 48 13.63 7.08 -6.69
C SER A 48 13.12 7.43 -8.08
N TYR A 49 11.98 8.11 -8.17
CA TYR A 49 11.41 8.58 -9.44
C TYR A 49 12.39 9.48 -10.21
N THR A 50 13.26 10.19 -9.49
CA THR A 50 14.30 11.07 -10.03
C THR A 50 15.58 10.34 -10.42
N GLY A 51 15.74 9.05 -10.08
CA GLY A 51 16.96 8.26 -10.30
C GLY A 51 18.10 8.54 -9.32
N ALA A 52 17.90 9.45 -8.35
CA ALA A 52 18.89 9.79 -7.34
C ALA A 52 19.15 8.68 -6.30
N SER A 53 20.39 8.55 -5.86
CA SER A 53 20.79 7.69 -4.73
C SER A 53 20.96 8.51 -3.46
N LEU A 54 20.51 8.01 -2.31
CA LEU A 54 20.58 8.72 -1.02
C LEU A 54 21.45 7.97 -0.03
N LEU A 55 22.42 8.65 0.57
CA LEU A 55 23.31 8.12 1.60
C LEU A 55 23.18 8.95 2.87
N ALA A 56 22.85 8.32 4.00
CA ALA A 56 22.95 8.96 5.30
C ALA A 56 24.40 8.86 5.79
N MET A 57 25.03 10.00 6.05
CA MET A 57 26.44 10.07 6.42
C MET A 57 26.66 10.81 7.73
N GLU A 58 27.71 10.41 8.44
CA GLU A 58 28.21 11.04 9.65
C GLU A 58 29.68 11.41 9.45
N CYS A 59 30.07 12.65 9.82
CA CYS A 59 31.45 13.12 9.70
C CYS A 59 32.12 13.43 11.05
N ALA A 60 33.45 13.52 11.05
CA ALA A 60 34.29 13.88 12.21
C ALA A 60 35.35 14.93 11.81
N PRO A 61 35.81 15.83 12.72
CA PRO A 61 35.65 15.79 14.19
C PRO A 61 34.35 16.39 14.74
N ALA A 62 33.66 17.24 13.97
CA ALA A 62 32.32 17.70 14.34
C ALA A 62 31.31 16.61 13.97
N ALA A 63 30.93 15.78 14.95
CA ALA A 63 29.92 14.74 14.77
C ALA A 63 28.61 15.36 14.27
N ARG A 64 28.39 15.29 12.96
CA ARG A 64 27.23 15.85 12.27
C ARG A 64 26.68 14.82 11.30
N MET A 65 25.37 14.65 11.31
CA MET A 65 24.66 13.84 10.31
C MET A 65 24.16 14.72 9.16
N PHE A 66 24.24 14.18 7.95
CA PHE A 66 23.70 14.79 6.74
C PHE A 66 23.34 13.69 5.72
N ILE A 67 22.57 14.07 4.71
CA ILE A 67 22.21 13.24 3.58
C ILE A 67 23.03 13.67 2.38
N VAL A 68 23.69 12.72 1.74
CA VAL A 68 24.30 12.90 0.41
C VAL A 68 23.32 12.37 -0.62
N LYS A 69 22.85 13.25 -1.50
CA LYS A 69 22.11 12.86 -2.70
C LYS A 69 23.07 12.81 -3.89
N VAL A 70 23.07 11.70 -4.59
CA VAL A 70 23.75 11.55 -5.89
C VAL A 70 22.70 11.75 -6.97
N LEU A 71 22.65 12.95 -7.54
CA LEU A 71 21.66 13.37 -8.52
C LEU A 71 22.12 12.94 -9.93
N PRO A 72 21.24 12.32 -10.74
CA PRO A 72 21.61 11.97 -12.10
C PRO A 72 21.79 13.22 -12.97
N ALA A 73 22.51 13.06 -14.08
CA ALA A 73 22.66 14.11 -15.08
C ALA A 73 21.30 14.54 -15.65
N GLY A 74 21.16 15.83 -15.95
CA GLY A 74 19.94 16.41 -16.54
C GLY A 74 19.19 17.31 -15.56
N ALA A 75 17.85 17.32 -15.64
CA ALA A 75 17.01 18.26 -14.88
C ALA A 75 17.19 18.14 -13.35
N SER A 76 17.38 16.92 -12.83
CA SER A 76 17.58 16.66 -11.41
C SER A 76 18.87 17.30 -10.85
N ALA A 77 19.87 17.58 -11.68
CA ALA A 77 21.11 18.23 -11.25
C ALA A 77 20.89 19.68 -10.77
N ARG A 78 19.74 20.29 -11.05
CA ARG A 78 19.39 21.65 -10.60
C ARG A 78 18.82 21.71 -9.18
N GLU A 79 18.59 20.57 -8.52
CA GLU A 79 18.04 20.54 -7.15
C GLU A 79 18.83 21.40 -6.14
N PRO A 80 20.18 21.44 -6.14
CA PRO A 80 20.93 22.29 -5.21
C PRO A 80 20.66 23.79 -5.41
N GLU A 81 20.55 24.24 -6.66
CA GLU A 81 20.23 25.63 -7.00
C GLU A 81 18.80 25.98 -6.56
N ALA A 82 17.86 25.06 -6.80
CA ALA A 82 16.47 25.23 -6.40
C ALA A 82 16.30 25.28 -4.87
N LEU A 83 17.04 24.44 -4.13
CA LEU A 83 17.09 24.50 -2.67
C LEU A 83 17.69 25.83 -2.20
N SER A 84 18.82 26.27 -2.76
CA SER A 84 19.41 27.56 -2.41
C SER A 84 18.44 28.71 -2.64
N ALA A 85 17.78 28.75 -3.80
CA ALA A 85 16.77 29.76 -4.11
C ALA A 85 15.61 29.74 -3.12
N ALA A 86 15.15 28.55 -2.68
CA ALA A 86 14.09 28.43 -1.68
C ALA A 86 14.52 28.94 -0.29
N LEU A 87 15.74 28.62 0.13
CA LEU A 87 16.31 29.08 1.41
C LEU A 87 16.41 30.62 1.45
N ASP A 88 16.87 31.22 0.34
CA ASP A 88 17.03 32.67 0.22
C ASP A 88 15.68 33.40 0.11
N ALA A 89 14.70 32.77 -0.55
CA ALA A 89 13.43 33.43 -0.85
C ALA A 89 12.59 33.71 0.41
N ALA A 90 12.68 32.89 1.46
CA ALA A 90 11.94 33.09 2.71
C ALA A 90 12.75 32.62 3.95
N PRO A 91 13.77 33.38 4.38
CA PRO A 91 14.74 32.91 5.37
C PRO A 91 14.13 32.46 6.71
N ASP A 92 13.10 33.16 7.20
CA ASP A 92 12.46 32.82 8.49
C ASP A 92 11.62 31.55 8.43
N PHE A 93 10.99 31.29 7.28
CA PHE A 93 10.31 30.03 7.00
C PHE A 93 11.35 28.93 6.79
N ALA A 94 12.38 29.20 5.98
CA ALA A 94 13.45 28.27 5.65
C ALA A 94 14.14 27.72 6.90
N ARG A 95 14.55 28.58 7.84
CA ARG A 95 15.18 28.14 9.10
C ARG A 95 14.32 27.17 9.91
N ARG A 96 12.99 27.29 9.82
CA ARG A 96 12.05 26.47 10.61
C ARG A 96 11.50 25.27 9.85
N HIS A 97 11.42 25.33 8.53
CA HIS A 97 10.61 24.37 7.78
C HIS A 97 11.30 23.84 6.53
N LEU A 98 12.51 24.29 6.19
CA LEU A 98 13.31 23.69 5.13
C LEU A 98 14.55 23.02 5.73
N VAL A 99 15.04 22.00 5.06
CA VAL A 99 16.37 21.44 5.35
C VAL A 99 17.45 22.30 4.69
N GLY A 100 18.56 22.56 5.38
CA GLY A 100 19.66 23.31 4.81
C GLY A 100 20.54 22.48 3.86
N GLN A 101 21.43 23.18 3.15
CA GLN A 101 22.52 22.61 2.37
C GLN A 101 23.84 22.97 3.07
N PRO A 102 24.37 22.09 3.94
CA PRO A 102 25.48 22.44 4.81
C PRO A 102 26.82 22.59 4.09
N PHE A 103 26.93 22.07 2.87
CA PHE A 103 28.11 22.14 2.02
C PHE A 103 27.70 22.44 0.56
N PRO A 104 28.55 23.13 -0.21
CA PRO A 104 28.31 23.32 -1.64
C PRO A 104 28.16 21.99 -2.39
N ALA A 105 27.28 21.96 -3.39
CA ALA A 105 27.16 20.81 -4.28
C ALA A 105 28.43 20.63 -5.12
N ARG A 106 28.69 19.40 -5.56
CA ARG A 106 29.88 19.04 -6.35
C ARG A 106 29.48 18.32 -7.62
N ASP A 107 29.95 18.80 -8.76
CA ASP A 107 29.71 18.16 -10.05
C ASP A 107 30.71 17.03 -10.29
N LEU A 108 30.21 15.91 -10.79
CA LEU A 108 30.99 14.74 -11.16
C LEU A 108 31.33 14.80 -12.66
N PRO A 109 32.47 14.22 -13.10
CA PRO A 109 32.87 14.21 -14.52
C PRO A 109 31.86 13.57 -15.48
N ASP A 110 30.96 12.72 -14.97
CA ASP A 110 29.90 12.06 -15.74
C ASP A 110 28.58 12.87 -15.79
N GLY A 111 28.61 14.12 -15.33
CA GLY A 111 27.47 15.05 -15.36
C GLY A 111 26.47 14.87 -14.22
N ARG A 112 26.73 13.95 -13.28
CA ARG A 112 25.96 13.83 -12.04
C ARG A 112 26.38 14.90 -11.03
N THR A 113 25.56 15.14 -10.01
CA THR A 113 25.87 16.13 -8.96
C THR A 113 25.71 15.50 -7.57
N LEU A 114 26.69 15.72 -6.70
CA LEU A 114 26.60 15.43 -5.27
C LEU A 114 26.01 16.63 -4.55
N MET A 115 24.89 16.41 -3.87
CA MET A 115 24.24 17.40 -3.03
C MET A 115 24.32 16.96 -1.57
N PHE A 116 24.64 17.89 -0.69
CA PHE A 116 24.67 17.66 0.75
C PHE A 116 23.45 18.35 1.37
N GLN A 117 22.67 17.63 2.16
CA GLN A 117 21.44 18.14 2.77
C GLN A 117 21.42 17.82 4.26
N GLU A 118 20.92 18.73 5.09
CA GLU A 118 20.74 18.47 6.51
C GLU A 118 19.76 17.33 6.76
N ALA A 119 19.99 16.57 7.84
CA ALA A 119 18.98 15.65 8.33
C ALA A 119 17.79 16.45 8.88
N ALA A 120 16.59 16.21 8.34
CA ALA A 120 15.37 16.87 8.81
C ALA A 120 15.16 16.62 10.32
N GLY A 121 15.01 17.71 11.10
CA GLY A 121 14.83 17.65 12.55
C GLY A 121 16.07 17.18 13.33
N ASP A 122 17.27 17.27 12.75
CA ASP A 122 18.56 16.87 13.34
C ASP A 122 18.63 15.38 13.77
N SER A 123 17.64 14.57 13.43
CA SER A 123 17.56 13.15 13.77
C SER A 123 16.93 12.34 12.64
N LEU A 124 17.61 11.27 12.23
CA LEU A 124 17.05 10.26 11.33
C LEU A 124 16.24 9.17 12.06
N ARG A 125 16.33 9.16 13.39
CA ARG A 125 15.65 8.19 14.24
C ARG A 125 14.30 8.69 14.70
N ASP A 126 14.24 9.99 15.01
CA ASP A 126 13.12 10.65 15.68
C ASP A 126 12.36 11.55 14.71
N SER A 127 12.35 11.16 13.43
CA SER A 127 11.61 11.83 12.36
C SER A 127 10.90 10.79 11.49
N ALA A 128 9.80 11.20 10.87
CA ALA A 128 9.00 10.33 10.02
C ALA A 128 8.38 11.13 8.86
N PRO A 129 8.30 10.55 7.64
CA PRO A 129 7.49 11.12 6.58
C PRO A 129 6.03 11.20 7.02
N LEU A 130 5.32 12.27 6.67
CA LEU A 130 3.92 12.47 7.02
C LEU A 130 3.03 11.32 6.50
N GLY A 131 3.40 10.71 5.37
CA GLY A 131 2.72 9.55 4.78
C GLY A 131 2.75 8.28 5.66
N SER A 132 3.62 8.25 6.68
CA SER A 132 3.75 7.13 7.62
C SER A 132 3.00 7.32 8.95
N LEU A 133 2.44 8.51 9.19
CA LEU A 133 1.70 8.82 10.42
C LEU A 133 0.26 8.25 10.37
N ASP A 134 -0.39 8.22 11.53
CA ASP A 134 -1.76 7.75 11.64
C ASP A 134 -2.81 8.82 11.24
N GLY A 135 -4.09 8.45 11.33
CA GLY A 135 -5.20 9.31 10.88
C GLY A 135 -5.17 10.71 11.48
N GLU A 136 -5.27 10.81 12.79
CA GLU A 136 -5.42 12.09 13.47
C GLU A 136 -4.13 12.92 13.45
N GLU A 137 -2.97 12.26 13.62
CA GLU A 137 -1.67 12.91 13.57
C GLU A 137 -1.43 13.56 12.20
N THR A 138 -1.72 12.84 11.11
CA THR A 138 -1.55 13.41 9.77
C THR A 138 -2.49 14.59 9.52
N ASP A 139 -3.74 14.56 10.00
CA ASP A 139 -4.71 15.66 9.77
C ASP A 139 -4.22 16.95 10.43
N ARG A 140 -3.67 16.83 11.65
CA ARG A 140 -3.11 17.95 12.40
C ARG A 140 -1.91 18.57 11.69
N VAL A 141 -0.97 17.73 11.22
CA VAL A 141 0.20 18.20 10.47
C VAL A 141 -0.21 18.82 9.14
N LEU A 142 -1.15 18.23 8.40
CA LEU A 142 -1.64 18.79 7.13
C LEU A 142 -2.16 20.21 7.32
N ALA A 143 -2.98 20.43 8.35
CA ALA A 143 -3.48 21.77 8.67
C ALA A 143 -2.35 22.75 9.03
N GLU A 144 -1.32 22.28 9.75
CA GLU A 144 -0.15 23.09 10.10
C GLU A 144 0.69 23.47 8.88
N VAL A 145 0.98 22.51 8.01
CA VAL A 145 1.70 22.75 6.75
C VAL A 145 0.94 23.76 5.90
N VAL A 146 -0.37 23.60 5.72
CA VAL A 146 -1.18 24.55 4.93
C VAL A 146 -1.14 25.96 5.52
N ARG A 147 -1.21 26.07 6.86
CA ARG A 147 -1.06 27.36 7.55
C ARG A 147 0.31 27.96 7.27
N GLY A 148 1.39 27.21 7.48
CA GLY A 148 2.75 27.69 7.25
C GLY A 148 3.00 28.10 5.79
N LEU A 149 2.50 27.35 4.81
CA LEU A 149 2.62 27.69 3.38
C LEU A 149 1.94 29.03 3.04
N LEU A 150 0.70 29.21 3.48
CA LEU A 150 -0.09 30.39 3.11
C LEU A 150 0.27 31.64 3.94
N THR A 151 0.69 31.45 5.19
CA THR A 151 0.91 32.56 6.14
C THR A 151 2.38 32.91 6.37
N GLU A 152 3.28 31.94 6.35
CA GLU A 152 4.68 32.15 6.72
C GLU A 152 5.58 32.11 5.49
N TRP A 153 5.48 31.05 4.67
CA TRP A 153 6.24 30.93 3.42
C TRP A 153 5.85 32.08 2.47
N ASN A 154 4.55 32.25 2.26
CA ASN A 154 4.02 33.32 1.42
C ASN A 154 3.78 34.65 2.16
N GLY A 155 4.21 34.74 3.43
CA GLY A 155 4.35 35.97 4.23
C GLY A 155 3.05 36.51 4.86
N PRO A 156 3.17 37.44 5.83
CA PRO A 156 2.03 38.13 6.41
C PRO A 156 1.28 38.92 5.32
N ALA A 157 -0.04 38.85 5.37
CA ALA A 157 -0.92 39.39 4.33
C ALA A 157 -0.70 40.88 4.08
N GLU A 158 -0.25 41.67 5.05
CA GLU A 158 -0.26 43.13 4.94
C GLU A 158 0.81 43.68 3.97
N GLU A 159 2.05 43.19 4.00
CA GLU A 159 3.12 43.68 3.11
C GLU A 159 3.07 43.07 1.70
N ARG A 160 2.52 41.86 1.54
CA ARG A 160 2.42 41.20 0.22
C ARG A 160 1.03 41.24 -0.39
N ALA A 161 -0.07 41.32 0.35
CA ALA A 161 -1.40 41.51 -0.26
C ALA A 161 -1.60 42.93 -0.81
N GLN A 162 -0.79 43.91 -0.37
CA GLN A 162 -0.70 45.21 -1.05
C GLN A 162 0.08 45.16 -2.38
N ALA A 163 0.87 44.10 -2.63
CA ALA A 163 1.69 43.94 -3.84
C ALA A 163 1.25 42.78 -4.77
N ALA A 164 0.58 41.75 -4.26
CA ALA A 164 0.13 40.59 -5.01
C ALA A 164 -1.23 40.88 -5.66
N VAL A 165 -1.19 41.58 -6.79
CA VAL A 165 -2.36 41.74 -7.66
C VAL A 165 -2.63 40.38 -8.34
N PRO A 166 -3.80 39.75 -8.14
CA PRO A 166 -4.14 38.55 -8.86
C PRO A 166 -4.17 38.82 -10.36
N GLU A 167 -3.51 37.95 -11.10
CA GLU A 167 -3.42 38.04 -12.55
C GLU A 167 -4.60 37.29 -13.17
N PRO A 168 -5.34 37.90 -14.11
CA PRO A 168 -6.26 37.16 -14.94
C PRO A 168 -5.46 36.24 -15.87
N VAL A 169 -5.74 34.94 -15.83
CA VAL A 169 -5.14 33.92 -16.69
C VAL A 169 -6.27 33.05 -17.24
N THR A 170 -6.23 32.65 -18.51
CA THR A 170 -7.24 31.70 -19.01
C THR A 170 -7.01 30.31 -18.41
N ALA A 171 -8.06 29.49 -18.33
CA ALA A 171 -7.93 28.12 -17.82
C ALA A 171 -6.90 27.32 -18.65
N SER A 172 -6.92 27.44 -19.98
CA SER A 172 -5.97 26.75 -20.85
C SER A 172 -4.52 27.23 -20.68
N GLU A 173 -4.29 28.53 -20.50
CA GLU A 173 -2.96 29.10 -20.22
C GLU A 173 -2.41 28.58 -18.90
N PHE A 174 -3.24 28.56 -17.85
CA PHE A 174 -2.86 28.04 -16.56
C PHE A 174 -2.52 26.55 -16.62
N LEU A 175 -3.39 25.73 -17.22
CA LEU A 175 -3.20 24.28 -17.29
C LEU A 175 -1.92 23.92 -18.05
N ARG A 176 -1.61 24.60 -19.16
CA ARG A 176 -0.35 24.40 -19.89
C ARG A 176 0.87 24.75 -19.04
N ALA A 177 0.83 25.87 -18.33
CA ALA A 177 1.94 26.32 -17.49
C ALA A 177 2.21 25.39 -16.29
N GLU A 178 1.17 24.79 -15.71
CA GLU A 178 1.31 23.86 -14.59
C GLU A 178 1.71 22.44 -15.03
N LEU A 179 1.23 21.96 -16.18
CA LEU A 179 1.55 20.62 -16.68
C LEU A 179 2.92 20.53 -17.36
N GLY A 180 3.37 21.59 -18.05
CA GLY A 180 4.67 21.67 -18.71
C GLY A 180 5.01 20.44 -19.56
N ASP A 181 6.18 19.85 -19.34
CA ASP A 181 6.71 18.68 -20.06
C ASP A 181 5.79 17.44 -19.96
N ALA A 182 4.98 17.33 -18.91
CA ALA A 182 4.03 16.22 -18.77
C ALA A 182 2.91 16.26 -19.85
N TRP A 183 2.72 17.43 -20.47
CA TRP A 183 1.78 17.67 -21.56
C TRP A 183 2.47 17.77 -22.94
N GLU A 184 3.59 18.48 -23.01
CA GLU A 184 4.30 18.76 -24.27
C GLU A 184 4.94 17.50 -24.89
N GLY A 185 5.24 17.54 -26.20
CA GLY A 185 6.00 16.47 -26.88
C GLY A 185 5.39 15.06 -26.89
N GLY A 186 4.13 14.91 -26.44
CA GLY A 186 3.53 13.59 -26.22
C GLY A 186 3.73 13.04 -24.81
N GLY A 187 3.98 13.91 -23.83
CA GLY A 187 4.21 13.61 -22.42
C GLY A 187 3.15 12.71 -21.76
N SER A 188 3.48 12.23 -20.57
CA SER A 188 2.77 11.16 -19.85
C SER A 188 1.27 11.42 -19.64
N VAL A 189 0.86 12.66 -19.38
CA VAL A 189 -0.56 13.04 -19.23
C VAL A 189 -1.29 12.93 -20.57
N ARG A 190 -0.66 13.41 -21.65
CA ARG A 190 -1.22 13.32 -23.00
C ARG A 190 -1.29 11.89 -23.50
N ALA A 191 -0.30 11.06 -23.18
CA ALA A 191 -0.30 9.64 -23.49
C ALA A 191 -1.46 8.91 -22.80
N TRP A 192 -1.73 9.22 -21.53
CA TRP A 192 -2.86 8.65 -20.80
C TRP A 192 -4.22 9.07 -21.37
N GLY A 193 -4.42 10.37 -21.66
CA GLY A 193 -5.65 10.86 -22.28
C GLY A 193 -5.95 10.21 -23.64
N ARG A 194 -4.91 9.87 -24.42
CA ARG A 194 -5.08 9.07 -25.65
C ARG A 194 -5.50 7.64 -25.35
N GLY A 195 -4.91 7.00 -24.33
CA GLY A 195 -5.30 5.66 -23.88
C GLY A 195 -6.76 5.56 -23.45
N LEU A 196 -7.29 6.63 -22.85
CA LEU A 196 -8.70 6.76 -22.49
C LEU A 196 -9.62 7.08 -23.69
N GLY A 197 -9.08 7.37 -24.88
CA GLY A 197 -9.87 7.77 -26.04
C GLY A 197 -10.55 9.14 -25.90
N VAL A 198 -10.09 9.99 -24.98
CA VAL A 198 -10.64 11.34 -24.74
C VAL A 198 -9.83 12.45 -25.42
N LEU A 199 -8.73 12.11 -26.07
CA LEU A 199 -7.92 13.05 -26.87
C LEU A 199 -8.09 12.86 -28.39
N GLU A 200 -8.32 11.64 -28.88
CA GLU A 200 -8.40 11.36 -30.31
C GLU A 200 -9.47 10.26 -30.56
N PRO A 201 -10.72 10.62 -30.92
CA PRO A 201 -11.23 12.00 -31.04
C PRO A 201 -11.28 12.72 -29.68
N SER A 202 -11.14 14.05 -29.65
CA SER A 202 -11.31 14.88 -28.45
C SER A 202 -12.76 15.34 -28.34
N PRO A 203 -13.69 14.57 -27.73
CA PRO A 203 -15.05 15.08 -27.52
C PRO A 203 -14.96 16.30 -26.60
N PRO A 204 -15.71 17.40 -26.85
CA PRO A 204 -15.72 18.54 -25.94
C PRO A 204 -16.30 18.18 -24.57
N TRP A 205 -17.14 17.15 -24.50
CA TRP A 205 -17.79 16.73 -23.27
C TRP A 205 -17.55 15.25 -23.02
N VAL A 206 -17.26 14.92 -21.77
CA VAL A 206 -17.10 13.56 -21.23
C VAL A 206 -18.24 13.26 -20.27
N TYR A 207 -18.52 11.98 -20.04
CA TYR A 207 -19.52 11.53 -19.09
C TYR A 207 -18.85 10.84 -17.91
N SER A 208 -19.23 11.21 -16.69
CA SER A 208 -18.74 10.57 -15.47
C SER A 208 -19.78 10.67 -14.36
N ASP A 209 -20.05 9.54 -13.70
CA ASP A 209 -21.00 9.43 -12.58
C ASP A 209 -22.34 10.14 -12.84
N GLY A 210 -22.93 9.88 -14.02
CA GLY A 210 -24.21 10.44 -14.45
C GLY A 210 -24.15 11.88 -14.98
N LEU A 211 -23.03 12.57 -14.83
CA LEU A 211 -22.85 13.96 -15.24
C LEU A 211 -22.19 14.07 -16.60
N ARG A 212 -22.60 15.08 -17.37
CA ARG A 212 -21.90 15.55 -18.56
C ARG A 212 -20.95 16.68 -18.16
N LEU A 213 -19.65 16.42 -18.27
CA LEU A 213 -18.58 17.29 -17.79
C LEU A 213 -17.70 17.75 -18.97
N PRO A 214 -17.06 18.92 -18.88
CA PRO A 214 -16.11 19.34 -19.90
C PRO A 214 -14.93 18.36 -19.95
N ASN A 215 -14.44 18.08 -21.15
CA ASN A 215 -13.26 17.24 -21.31
C ASN A 215 -12.02 17.96 -20.75
N PRO A 216 -11.43 17.47 -19.64
CA PRO A 216 -10.36 18.20 -18.96
C PRO A 216 -9.08 18.25 -19.78
N TYR A 217 -8.87 17.31 -20.71
CA TYR A 217 -7.70 17.30 -21.61
C TYR A 217 -7.86 18.31 -22.74
N LEU A 218 -9.08 18.49 -23.27
CA LEU A 218 -9.34 19.51 -24.31
C LEU A 218 -9.27 20.93 -23.72
N MET A 219 -9.57 21.10 -22.42
CA MET A 219 -9.37 22.39 -21.76
C MET A 219 -7.90 22.82 -21.70
N VAL A 220 -6.94 21.87 -21.69
CA VAL A 220 -5.50 22.21 -21.73
C VAL A 220 -5.12 22.85 -23.07
N THR A 221 -5.70 22.40 -24.19
CA THR A 221 -5.37 22.98 -25.50
C THR A 221 -5.94 24.38 -25.69
N GLY A 222 -7.09 24.67 -25.08
CA GLY A 222 -7.85 25.90 -25.34
C GLY A 222 -8.36 25.97 -26.79
N GLY A 223 -8.98 27.10 -27.15
CA GLY A 223 -9.35 27.43 -28.54
C GLY A 223 -10.49 26.61 -29.16
N SER A 224 -11.12 25.68 -28.43
CA SER A 224 -12.28 24.93 -28.91
C SER A 224 -13.54 25.80 -28.87
N ALA A 225 -14.23 25.92 -30.01
CA ALA A 225 -15.53 26.63 -30.05
C ALA A 225 -16.62 25.94 -29.20
N ALA A 226 -16.43 24.67 -28.86
CA ALA A 226 -17.40 23.85 -28.12
C ALA A 226 -17.12 23.77 -26.62
N LEU A 227 -16.01 24.34 -26.13
CA LEU A 227 -15.67 24.43 -24.70
C LEU A 227 -15.22 25.84 -24.33
N PRO A 228 -15.85 26.48 -23.34
CA PRO A 228 -15.40 27.79 -22.84
C PRO A 228 -14.00 27.72 -22.21
N ASP A 229 -13.25 28.82 -22.33
CA ASP A 229 -11.95 29.02 -21.68
C ASP A 229 -12.02 30.25 -20.75
N PRO A 230 -12.57 30.12 -19.53
CA PRO A 230 -12.80 31.26 -18.66
C PRO A 230 -11.47 31.87 -18.17
N SER A 231 -11.49 33.18 -17.91
CA SER A 231 -10.39 33.86 -17.22
C SER A 231 -10.59 33.79 -15.70
N VAL A 232 -9.57 33.32 -14.99
CA VAL A 232 -9.55 33.17 -13.53
C VAL A 232 -8.47 34.06 -12.95
N ARG A 233 -8.76 34.70 -11.81
CA ARG A 233 -7.79 35.51 -11.07
C ARG A 233 -6.92 34.61 -10.21
N VAL A 234 -5.65 34.50 -10.55
CA VAL A 234 -4.69 33.59 -9.90
C VAL A 234 -3.74 34.37 -9.01
N LEU A 235 -3.55 33.86 -7.78
CA LEU A 235 -2.55 34.36 -6.86
C LEU A 235 -1.25 33.58 -7.05
N ARG A 236 -0.14 34.30 -7.19
CA ARG A 236 1.19 33.69 -7.33
C ARG A 236 2.07 33.98 -6.13
N GLY A 237 2.90 33.02 -5.78
CA GLY A 237 3.91 33.12 -4.74
C GLY A 237 4.86 31.95 -4.80
N ARG A 238 5.54 31.68 -3.71
CA ARG A 238 6.49 30.58 -3.64
C ARG A 238 5.74 29.26 -3.51
N ALA A 239 6.19 28.26 -4.27
CA ALA A 239 5.69 26.90 -4.18
C ALA A 239 6.85 25.89 -4.16
N HIS A 240 6.69 24.84 -3.37
CA HIS A 240 7.54 23.67 -3.32
C HIS A 240 7.60 22.96 -4.68
N GLY A 241 6.45 22.86 -5.35
CA GLY A 241 6.36 22.33 -6.71
C GLY A 241 5.95 20.86 -6.78
N ASP A 242 6.39 20.06 -5.81
CA ASP A 242 6.11 18.62 -5.64
C ASP A 242 5.77 18.26 -4.17
N LEU A 243 4.84 18.99 -3.55
CA LEU A 243 4.51 18.81 -2.13
C LEU A 243 3.56 17.63 -1.89
N HIS A 244 4.10 16.42 -1.81
CA HIS A 244 3.38 15.22 -1.39
C HIS A 244 3.72 14.82 0.05
N LEU A 245 2.95 13.90 0.65
CA LEU A 245 3.10 13.52 2.07
C LEU A 245 4.53 13.07 2.42
N ASP A 246 5.21 12.36 1.52
CA ASP A 246 6.56 11.87 1.80
C ASP A 246 7.66 12.96 1.71
N ASN A 247 7.35 14.14 1.18
CA ASN A 247 8.24 15.31 1.17
C ASN A 247 8.05 16.20 2.40
N ILE A 248 7.19 15.78 3.34
CA ILE A 248 6.99 16.43 4.64
C ILE A 248 7.54 15.50 5.71
N ILE A 249 8.64 15.88 6.33
CA ILE A 249 9.24 15.15 7.45
C ILE A 249 8.81 15.81 8.75
N VAL A 250 8.32 15.02 9.69
CA VAL A 250 7.80 15.51 10.97
C VAL A 250 8.62 14.95 12.12
N SER A 251 8.96 15.82 13.07
CA SER A 251 9.70 15.45 14.28
C SER A 251 8.81 14.68 15.26
N ARG A 252 9.40 13.66 15.91
CA ARG A 252 8.76 12.84 16.94
C ARG A 252 9.57 12.86 18.23
N TRP A 253 9.06 13.48 19.28
CA TRP A 253 9.69 13.44 20.59
C TRP A 253 8.90 12.54 21.52
N GLU A 254 9.56 11.56 22.15
CA GLU A 254 8.92 10.59 23.04
C GLU A 254 7.72 9.86 22.39
N LYS A 255 7.78 9.67 21.07
CA LYS A 255 6.73 9.11 20.18
C LYS A 255 5.55 10.03 19.87
N GLU A 256 5.51 11.25 20.41
CA GLU A 256 4.51 12.26 20.05
C GLU A 256 4.92 13.04 18.81
N VAL A 257 3.98 13.26 17.91
CA VAL A 257 4.16 14.10 16.71
C VAL A 257 4.11 15.58 17.10
N ARG A 258 5.14 16.34 16.73
CA ARG A 258 5.18 17.80 16.84
C ARG A 258 4.77 18.41 15.50
N ALA A 259 3.50 18.79 15.39
CA ALA A 259 2.90 19.16 14.11
C ALA A 259 3.49 20.43 13.47
N ASP A 260 3.98 21.34 14.31
CA ASP A 260 4.65 22.59 13.96
C ASP A 260 6.15 22.43 13.65
N GLU A 261 6.75 21.29 14.02
CA GLU A 261 8.15 20.98 13.76
C GLU A 261 8.33 20.11 12.51
N TYR A 262 7.63 20.48 11.44
CA TYR A 262 7.79 19.85 10.13
C TYR A 262 8.94 20.47 9.33
N ARG A 263 9.54 19.67 8.44
CA ARG A 263 10.55 20.07 7.47
C ARG A 263 10.16 19.57 6.08
N LEU A 264 10.29 20.42 5.07
CA LEU A 264 10.06 20.10 3.67
C LEU A 264 11.38 19.76 3.00
N ILE A 265 11.36 18.72 2.19
CA ILE A 265 12.52 18.16 1.49
C ILE A 265 12.20 18.02 0.00
N ASP A 266 13.23 17.87 -0.83
CA ASP A 266 13.10 17.69 -2.29
C ASP A 266 12.48 18.91 -3.01
N LEU A 267 13.24 20.00 -3.06
CA LEU A 267 12.85 21.26 -3.67
C LEU A 267 13.22 21.35 -5.16
N CYS A 268 13.39 20.22 -5.85
CA CYS A 268 13.84 20.21 -7.25
C CYS A 268 12.90 20.97 -8.21
N THR A 269 11.63 21.12 -7.84
CA THR A 269 10.60 21.82 -8.62
C THR A 269 10.18 23.16 -8.00
N PHE A 270 10.95 23.67 -7.04
CA PHE A 270 10.68 24.95 -6.40
C PHE A 270 10.56 26.09 -7.42
N ARG A 271 9.58 26.96 -7.19
CA ARG A 271 9.38 28.19 -7.95
C ARG A 271 9.08 29.33 -6.99
N ASP A 272 9.73 30.46 -7.20
CA ASP A 272 9.51 31.69 -6.43
C ASP A 272 8.15 32.35 -6.76
N ARG A 273 7.62 32.09 -7.97
CA ARG A 273 6.38 32.64 -8.51
C ARG A 273 5.52 31.58 -9.23
N ALA A 274 4.98 30.62 -8.48
CA ALA A 274 3.99 29.65 -8.92
C ALA A 274 2.57 29.94 -8.37
N ALA A 275 1.56 29.26 -8.91
CA ALA A 275 0.19 29.36 -8.42
C ALA A 275 0.09 28.86 -6.97
N LEU A 276 -0.46 29.67 -6.06
CA LEU A 276 -0.54 29.30 -4.64
C LEU A 276 -1.40 28.04 -4.38
N GLY A 277 -2.36 27.72 -5.26
CA GLY A 277 -3.16 26.51 -5.13
C GLY A 277 -2.40 25.23 -5.50
N ARG A 278 -1.22 25.33 -6.15
CA ARG A 278 -0.45 24.19 -6.66
C ARG A 278 -0.12 23.19 -5.57
N ASP A 279 0.66 23.59 -4.58
CA ASP A 279 1.12 22.70 -3.50
C ASP A 279 -0.04 22.15 -2.68
N LEU A 280 -1.09 22.94 -2.47
CA LEU A 280 -2.26 22.52 -1.71
C LEU A 280 -3.06 21.45 -2.46
N ALA A 281 -3.21 21.59 -3.77
CA ALA A 281 -3.85 20.58 -4.61
C ALA A 281 -3.00 19.29 -4.66
N THR A 282 -1.68 19.40 -4.85
CA THR A 282 -0.75 18.24 -4.81
C THR A 282 -0.83 17.53 -3.46
N LEU A 283 -0.80 18.29 -2.36
CA LEU A 283 -0.87 17.77 -0.99
C LEU A 283 -2.20 17.07 -0.72
N LEU A 284 -3.32 17.68 -1.14
CA LEU A 284 -4.65 17.08 -1.01
C LEU A 284 -4.74 15.75 -1.78
N LEU A 285 -4.29 15.73 -3.05
CA LEU A 285 -4.32 14.51 -3.85
C LEU A 285 -3.44 13.43 -3.25
N SER A 286 -2.22 13.78 -2.83
CA SER A 286 -1.31 12.88 -2.12
C SER A 286 -1.94 12.29 -0.85
N ALA A 287 -2.65 13.12 -0.08
CA ALA A 287 -3.38 12.69 1.12
C ALA A 287 -4.56 11.75 0.83
N LEU A 288 -5.15 11.86 -0.36
CA LEU A 288 -6.26 11.01 -0.80
C LEU A 288 -5.79 9.73 -1.50
N VAL A 289 -4.53 9.62 -1.92
CA VAL A 289 -3.97 8.43 -2.59
C VAL A 289 -4.33 7.12 -1.90
N PRO A 290 -4.20 6.95 -0.56
CA PRO A 290 -4.59 5.71 0.12
C PRO A 290 -6.06 5.31 -0.06
N HIS A 291 -6.93 6.27 -0.38
CA HIS A 291 -8.37 6.07 -0.55
C HIS A 291 -8.79 5.83 -2.01
N ILE A 292 -7.95 6.18 -2.99
CA ILE A 292 -8.32 6.14 -4.43
C ILE A 292 -7.50 5.12 -5.24
N ARG A 293 -6.47 4.51 -4.64
CA ARG A 293 -5.67 3.44 -5.28
C ARG A 293 -6.44 2.14 -5.49
N HIS A 294 -7.56 1.98 -4.79
CA HIS A 294 -8.47 0.86 -4.92
C HIS A 294 -9.82 1.35 -5.43
N PRO A 295 -10.62 0.50 -6.11
CA PRO A 295 -11.95 0.90 -6.52
C PRO A 295 -12.77 1.34 -5.30
N LEU A 296 -13.50 2.43 -5.47
CA LEU A 296 -14.48 2.89 -4.49
C LEU A 296 -15.86 2.47 -4.96
N PRO A 297 -16.78 2.11 -4.05
CA PRO A 297 -18.20 1.97 -4.39
C PRO A 297 -18.67 3.19 -5.18
N PRO A 298 -19.50 3.04 -6.23
CA PRO A 298 -19.89 4.14 -7.11
C PRO A 298 -20.38 5.38 -6.34
N ASP A 299 -21.20 5.18 -5.31
CA ASP A 299 -21.73 6.26 -4.48
C ASP A 299 -20.62 6.98 -3.68
N GLN A 300 -19.71 6.24 -3.03
CA GLN A 300 -18.59 6.84 -2.30
C GLN A 300 -17.59 7.54 -3.23
N ARG A 301 -17.37 6.98 -4.42
CA ARG A 301 -16.53 7.58 -5.45
C ARG A 301 -17.09 8.92 -5.88
N HIS A 302 -18.37 8.94 -6.25
CA HIS A 302 -19.08 10.14 -6.66
C HIS A 302 -19.08 11.17 -5.53
N ALA A 303 -19.45 10.75 -4.31
CA ALA A 303 -19.47 11.61 -3.15
C ALA A 303 -18.09 12.19 -2.83
N LEU A 304 -16.99 11.43 -2.98
CA LEU A 304 -15.64 11.95 -2.75
C LEU A 304 -15.24 12.94 -3.84
N LEU A 305 -15.51 12.64 -5.12
CA LEU A 305 -15.27 13.59 -6.22
C LEU A 305 -16.01 14.90 -5.99
N ARG A 306 -17.31 14.82 -5.65
CA ARG A 306 -18.12 15.99 -5.34
C ARG A 306 -17.64 16.71 -4.09
N PHE A 307 -17.33 16.02 -3.00
CA PHE A 307 -16.86 16.65 -1.77
C PHE A 307 -15.52 17.38 -1.95
N VAL A 308 -14.60 16.84 -2.76
CA VAL A 308 -13.32 17.48 -3.07
C VAL A 308 -13.50 18.74 -3.91
N VAL A 309 -14.49 18.77 -4.81
CA VAL A 309 -14.74 19.87 -5.76
C VAL A 309 -15.69 20.93 -5.19
N ASP A 310 -16.77 20.50 -4.56
CA ASP A 310 -17.84 21.30 -3.97
C ASP A 310 -18.30 20.67 -2.62
N PRO A 311 -17.67 21.05 -1.49
CA PRO A 311 -17.84 20.39 -0.21
C PRO A 311 -19.19 20.74 0.40
N ALA A 312 -20.19 19.90 0.14
CA ALA A 312 -21.48 19.92 0.81
C ALA A 312 -21.52 18.91 1.97
N ALA A 313 -22.31 19.21 3.01
CA ALA A 313 -22.50 18.32 4.16
C ALA A 313 -23.10 16.96 3.77
N THR A 314 -23.92 16.93 2.72
CA THR A 314 -24.50 15.71 2.14
C THR A 314 -23.43 14.76 1.63
N HIS A 315 -22.53 15.25 0.77
CA HIS A 315 -21.42 14.44 0.24
C HIS A 315 -20.44 14.00 1.35
N ARG A 316 -20.25 14.83 2.37
CA ARG A 316 -19.42 14.47 3.54
C ARG A 316 -19.94 13.24 4.28
N ALA A 317 -21.27 13.10 4.40
CA ALA A 317 -21.89 11.98 5.12
C ALA A 317 -21.76 10.64 4.36
N GLU A 318 -21.50 10.69 3.05
CA GLU A 318 -21.45 9.54 2.15
C GLU A 318 -20.03 9.01 1.92
N ILE A 319 -19.00 9.70 2.43
CA ILE A 319 -17.59 9.29 2.27
C ILE A 319 -16.97 8.80 3.57
N VAL A 320 -15.86 8.06 3.45
CA VAL A 320 -15.12 7.57 4.62
C VAL A 320 -14.64 8.76 5.47
N PRO A 321 -14.89 8.76 6.80
CA PRO A 321 -14.58 9.90 7.68
C PRO A 321 -13.12 10.38 7.60
N LYS A 322 -12.18 9.45 7.40
CA LYS A 322 -10.76 9.78 7.21
C LYS A 322 -10.52 10.60 5.95
N ALA A 323 -11.11 10.22 4.82
CA ALA A 323 -10.99 11.00 3.58
C ALA A 323 -11.62 12.40 3.75
N ALA A 324 -12.78 12.48 4.41
CA ALA A 324 -13.40 13.76 4.75
C ALA A 324 -12.50 14.65 5.62
N ALA A 325 -11.82 14.06 6.61
CA ALA A 325 -10.90 14.78 7.49
C ALA A 325 -9.68 15.30 6.72
N ARG A 326 -9.11 14.52 5.78
CA ARG A 326 -8.01 14.97 4.90
C ARG A 326 -8.41 16.17 4.03
N VAL A 327 -9.59 16.11 3.41
CA VAL A 327 -10.14 17.22 2.62
C VAL A 327 -10.30 18.46 3.50
N ALA A 328 -10.89 18.31 4.69
CA ALA A 328 -11.08 19.42 5.62
C ALA A 328 -9.74 20.01 6.10
N ALA A 329 -8.77 19.18 6.46
CA ALA A 329 -7.46 19.60 6.94
C ALA A 329 -6.71 20.47 5.93
N VAL A 330 -6.83 20.16 4.63
CA VAL A 330 -6.19 20.95 3.57
C VAL A 330 -7.08 22.10 3.09
N ARG A 331 -8.27 21.79 2.56
CA ARG A 331 -9.14 22.75 1.88
C ARG A 331 -9.77 23.74 2.85
N ASP A 332 -10.36 23.28 3.95
CA ASP A 332 -11.08 24.17 4.88
C ASP A 332 -10.10 25.08 5.62
N THR A 333 -8.91 24.57 5.95
CA THR A 333 -7.81 25.39 6.50
C THR A 333 -7.40 26.49 5.52
N ALA A 334 -7.18 26.15 4.26
CA ALA A 334 -6.83 27.14 3.23
C ALA A 334 -7.95 28.17 3.04
N LEU A 335 -9.20 27.73 2.90
CA LEU A 335 -10.35 28.61 2.71
C LEU A 335 -10.54 29.57 3.87
N ARG A 336 -10.35 29.11 5.12
CA ARG A 336 -10.42 29.96 6.31
C ARG A 336 -9.37 31.06 6.27
N ILE A 337 -8.12 30.72 5.99
CA ILE A 337 -7.02 31.71 5.86
C ILE A 337 -7.31 32.70 4.72
N MET A 338 -7.80 32.21 3.58
CA MET A 338 -8.09 33.07 2.43
C MET A 338 -9.31 33.96 2.65
N ARG A 339 -10.29 33.52 3.46
CA ARG A 339 -11.41 34.34 3.90
C ARG A 339 -10.96 35.46 4.84
N GLU A 340 -10.08 35.16 5.79
CA GLU A 340 -9.47 36.17 6.67
C GLU A 340 -8.70 37.24 5.88
N ARG A 341 -8.21 36.89 4.68
CA ARG A 341 -7.53 37.80 3.75
C ARG A 341 -8.45 38.42 2.68
N HIS A 342 -9.77 38.22 2.75
CA HIS A 342 -10.76 38.72 1.79
C HIS A 342 -10.57 38.22 0.33
N TRP A 343 -10.02 37.02 0.16
CA TRP A 343 -9.76 36.39 -1.14
C TRP A 343 -10.66 35.20 -1.47
N SER A 344 -11.69 34.91 -0.66
CA SER A 344 -12.45 33.65 -0.76
C SER A 344 -13.00 33.34 -2.15
N GLU A 345 -13.62 34.31 -2.84
CA GLU A 345 -14.23 34.07 -4.15
C GLU A 345 -13.19 33.76 -5.23
N SER A 346 -12.12 34.55 -5.31
CA SER A 346 -11.03 34.32 -6.27
C SER A 346 -10.24 33.04 -5.93
N TRP A 347 -10.10 32.74 -4.63
CA TRP A 347 -9.41 31.55 -4.16
C TRP A 347 -10.12 30.26 -4.56
N GLU A 348 -11.45 30.20 -4.47
CA GLU A 348 -12.19 28.99 -4.83
C GLU A 348 -12.01 28.62 -6.30
N LEU A 349 -12.12 29.60 -7.21
CA LEU A 349 -11.89 29.40 -8.65
C LEU A 349 -10.42 29.01 -8.93
N HIS A 350 -9.48 29.69 -8.29
CA HIS A 350 -8.05 29.37 -8.39
C HIS A 350 -7.77 27.94 -7.88
N PHE A 351 -8.31 27.54 -6.73
CA PHE A 351 -8.11 26.22 -6.17
C PHE A 351 -8.70 25.13 -7.08
N LEU A 352 -9.89 25.33 -7.67
CA LEU A 352 -10.46 24.41 -8.65
C LEU A 352 -9.55 24.23 -9.88
N LEU A 353 -8.95 25.32 -10.36
CA LEU A 353 -8.05 25.29 -11.50
C LEU A 353 -6.71 24.59 -11.16
N SER A 354 -6.16 24.83 -9.96
CA SER A 354 -5.01 24.08 -9.44
C SER A 354 -5.34 22.60 -9.24
N LEU A 355 -6.52 22.28 -8.71
CA LEU A 355 -6.99 20.91 -8.52
C LEU A 355 -7.12 20.17 -9.85
N GLN A 356 -7.66 20.83 -10.87
CA GLN A 356 -7.71 20.28 -12.23
C GLN A 356 -6.31 19.99 -12.78
N ALA A 357 -5.38 20.95 -12.67
CA ALA A 357 -4.01 20.77 -13.14
C ALA A 357 -3.30 19.60 -12.44
N GLN A 358 -3.36 19.56 -11.11
CA GLN A 358 -2.69 18.51 -10.33
C GLN A 358 -3.38 17.14 -10.50
N ALA A 359 -4.70 17.10 -10.64
CA ALA A 359 -5.41 15.86 -10.94
C ALA A 359 -4.99 15.29 -12.31
N LEU A 360 -4.85 16.14 -13.33
CA LEU A 360 -4.27 15.74 -14.61
C LEU A 360 -2.82 15.25 -14.46
N LEU A 361 -1.98 15.94 -13.69
CA LEU A 361 -0.60 15.51 -13.44
C LEU A 361 -0.54 14.13 -12.76
N PHE A 362 -1.40 13.87 -11.78
CA PHE A 362 -1.49 12.58 -11.09
C PHE A 362 -1.87 11.42 -12.04
N THR A 363 -2.50 11.70 -13.19
CA THR A 363 -2.70 10.68 -14.21
C THR A 363 -1.40 10.18 -14.86
N SER A 364 -0.27 10.83 -14.61
CA SER A 364 1.05 10.36 -15.05
C SER A 364 1.73 9.38 -14.09
N TYR A 365 1.26 9.27 -12.84
CA TYR A 365 1.90 8.46 -11.80
C TYR A 365 1.44 7.00 -11.90
N THR A 366 2.31 6.13 -12.44
CA THR A 366 1.99 4.73 -12.73
C THR A 366 1.75 3.91 -11.46
N ASP A 367 2.40 4.29 -10.37
CA ASP A 367 2.29 3.74 -9.02
C ASP A 367 0.97 4.06 -8.31
N LEU A 368 0.10 4.88 -8.92
CA LEU A 368 -1.32 4.96 -8.54
C LEU A 368 -2.17 3.82 -9.09
N GLY A 369 -1.68 3.09 -10.09
CA GLY A 369 -2.45 2.12 -10.85
C GLY A 369 -3.54 2.77 -11.71
N ASP A 370 -4.15 1.99 -12.61
CA ASP A 370 -5.15 2.52 -13.54
C ASP A 370 -6.40 3.06 -12.84
N THR A 371 -6.80 2.45 -11.72
CA THR A 371 -7.93 2.92 -10.92
C THR A 371 -7.70 4.32 -10.36
N GLY A 372 -6.56 4.56 -9.71
CA GLY A 372 -6.23 5.87 -9.16
C GLY A 372 -6.06 6.92 -10.26
N ARG A 373 -5.40 6.57 -11.37
CA ARG A 373 -5.23 7.47 -12.52
C ARG A 373 -6.56 7.81 -13.19
N THR A 374 -7.48 6.85 -13.27
CA THR A 374 -8.85 7.07 -13.77
C THR A 374 -9.64 7.97 -12.83
N TRP A 375 -9.54 7.76 -11.51
CA TRP A 375 -10.18 8.63 -10.52
C TRP A 375 -9.68 10.07 -10.65
N CYS A 376 -8.37 10.28 -10.81
CA CYS A 376 -7.80 11.61 -11.01
C CYS A 376 -8.26 12.25 -12.34
N ALA A 377 -8.40 11.48 -13.42
CA ALA A 377 -8.96 11.99 -14.67
C ALA A 377 -10.44 12.45 -14.52
N ARG A 378 -11.24 11.69 -13.75
CA ARG A 378 -12.61 12.09 -13.38
C ARG A 378 -12.61 13.35 -12.53
N LEU A 379 -11.76 13.42 -11.51
CA LEU A 379 -11.63 14.60 -10.66
C LEU A 379 -11.30 15.86 -11.46
N ALA A 380 -10.39 15.75 -12.45
CA ALA A 380 -10.09 16.87 -13.34
C ALA A 380 -11.33 17.34 -14.12
N ALA A 381 -12.16 16.41 -14.61
CA ALA A 381 -13.42 16.74 -15.29
C ALA A 381 -14.46 17.37 -14.35
N HIS A 382 -14.57 16.87 -13.11
CA HIS A 382 -15.48 17.42 -12.11
C HIS A 382 -15.04 18.84 -11.68
N ALA A 383 -13.75 19.05 -11.42
CA ALA A 383 -13.20 20.37 -11.08
C ALA A 383 -13.41 21.37 -12.22
N ALA A 384 -13.20 20.93 -13.47
CA ALA A 384 -13.47 21.71 -14.66
C ALA A 384 -14.97 22.07 -14.81
N GLY A 385 -15.87 21.11 -14.58
CA GLY A 385 -17.31 21.35 -14.64
C GLY A 385 -17.78 22.37 -13.60
N GLU A 386 -17.28 22.25 -12.37
CA GLU A 386 -17.56 23.20 -11.29
C GLU A 386 -17.01 24.60 -11.59
N LEU A 387 -15.79 24.67 -12.15
CA LEU A 387 -15.18 25.94 -12.58
C LEU A 387 -16.08 26.64 -13.60
N LEU A 388 -16.49 25.95 -14.67
CA LEU A 388 -17.36 26.51 -15.71
C LEU A 388 -18.74 26.93 -15.16
N GLY A 389 -19.27 26.18 -14.20
CA GLY A 389 -20.51 26.51 -13.50
C GLY A 389 -20.41 27.82 -12.72
N ARG A 390 -19.33 28.01 -11.96
CA ARG A 390 -19.11 29.22 -11.14
C ARG A 390 -18.74 30.46 -11.96
N THR A 391 -18.11 30.30 -13.11
CA THR A 391 -17.79 31.44 -13.99
C THR A 391 -18.96 31.82 -14.92
N GLY A 392 -20.10 31.14 -14.82
CA GLY A 392 -21.26 31.34 -15.70
C GLY A 392 -20.97 31.03 -17.17
N SER A 393 -19.84 30.37 -17.47
CA SER A 393 -19.40 30.07 -18.82
C SER A 393 -19.98 28.75 -19.34
N GLY A 394 -20.39 27.86 -18.43
CA GLY A 394 -21.21 26.71 -18.78
C GLY A 394 -22.68 27.11 -18.86
N GLY A 395 -23.33 26.95 -20.02
CA GLY A 395 -24.79 27.02 -20.07
C GLY A 395 -25.37 26.00 -19.09
N THR A 396 -26.27 26.41 -18.22
CA THR A 396 -26.89 25.54 -17.19
C THR A 396 -27.62 24.31 -17.77
N ALA A 397 -27.99 24.38 -19.06
CA ALA A 397 -28.55 23.26 -19.82
C ALA A 397 -27.51 22.19 -20.24
N ASP A 398 -26.21 22.51 -20.28
CA ASP A 398 -25.17 21.61 -20.79
C ASP A 398 -24.57 20.67 -19.72
N LEU A 399 -24.69 21.00 -18.43
CA LEU A 399 -24.20 20.21 -17.30
C LEU A 399 -25.22 19.19 -16.75
N SER A 400 -26.45 19.16 -17.28
CA SER A 400 -27.62 18.54 -16.62
C SER A 400 -28.32 17.41 -17.40
N SER A 401 -27.82 16.96 -18.55
CA SER A 401 -28.43 15.81 -19.23
C SER A 401 -27.85 14.48 -18.73
N GLU A 402 -28.53 13.85 -17.78
CA GLU A 402 -28.23 12.46 -17.38
C GLU A 402 -28.40 11.51 -18.58
N ARG A 403 -27.34 10.78 -18.90
CA ARG A 403 -27.45 9.54 -19.67
C ARG A 403 -26.89 8.41 -18.79
N PRO A 404 -27.73 7.78 -17.95
CA PRO A 404 -27.29 6.63 -17.18
C PRO A 404 -26.76 5.56 -18.15
N ALA A 405 -25.61 4.97 -17.83
CA ALA A 405 -24.84 3.97 -18.60
C ALA A 405 -23.74 4.43 -19.57
N ARG A 406 -23.38 5.72 -19.66
CA ARG A 406 -22.16 6.14 -20.39
C ARG A 406 -21.11 6.71 -19.43
N ASP A 407 -19.94 6.08 -19.37
CA ASP A 407 -18.76 6.62 -18.70
C ASP A 407 -17.63 6.75 -19.72
N SER A 408 -17.12 7.97 -19.91
CA SER A 408 -16.05 8.27 -20.87
C SER A 408 -14.66 7.88 -20.38
N PHE A 409 -14.53 7.45 -19.12
CA PHE A 409 -13.28 7.05 -18.51
C PHE A 409 -13.15 5.53 -18.33
N GLU A 410 -14.06 4.75 -18.92
CA GLU A 410 -13.92 3.30 -19.01
C GLU A 410 -12.85 2.92 -20.04
N MET A 411 -11.80 2.22 -19.60
CA MET A 411 -10.71 1.76 -20.47
C MET A 411 -11.20 0.64 -21.40
N PRO A 412 -11.05 0.77 -22.74
CA PRO A 412 -11.39 -0.29 -23.69
C PRO A 412 -10.53 -1.54 -23.42
N GLY A 413 -11.16 -2.68 -23.15
CA GLY A 413 -10.47 -3.98 -22.98
C GLY A 413 -10.31 -4.49 -21.55
N LEU A 414 -10.81 -3.76 -20.54
CA LEU A 414 -10.93 -4.27 -19.15
C LEU A 414 -12.31 -4.88 -18.86
N THR A 415 -13.30 -4.72 -19.74
CA THR A 415 -14.55 -5.48 -19.71
C THR A 415 -14.38 -6.76 -20.52
N GLY A 416 -14.06 -7.87 -19.86
CA GLY A 416 -14.34 -9.19 -20.41
C GLY A 416 -15.83 -9.33 -20.76
N PRO A 417 -16.21 -10.25 -21.66
CA PRO A 417 -17.62 -10.44 -22.03
C PRO A 417 -18.45 -10.62 -20.77
N HIS A 418 -19.53 -9.84 -20.65
CA HIS A 418 -20.48 -9.93 -19.55
C HIS A 418 -20.84 -11.39 -19.28
N ALA A 419 -20.21 -11.97 -18.26
CA ALA A 419 -20.66 -13.20 -17.67
C ALA A 419 -22.02 -12.90 -17.02
N PRO A 420 -23.02 -13.80 -17.14
CA PRO A 420 -24.24 -13.69 -16.36
C PRO A 420 -23.83 -13.56 -14.89
N ALA A 421 -24.46 -12.63 -14.18
CA ALA A 421 -24.13 -12.23 -12.81
C ALA A 421 -23.83 -13.45 -11.93
N ALA A 422 -22.55 -13.80 -11.83
CA ALA A 422 -22.02 -14.53 -10.70
C ALA A 422 -22.21 -13.62 -9.48
N PRO A 423 -22.60 -14.15 -8.31
CA PRO A 423 -22.79 -13.33 -7.13
C PRO A 423 -21.52 -12.51 -6.88
N ALA A 424 -21.64 -11.20 -7.08
CA ALA A 424 -20.54 -10.27 -6.99
C ALA A 424 -19.93 -10.30 -5.59
N PHE A 425 -18.61 -10.52 -5.51
CA PHE A 425 -17.84 -10.11 -4.35
C PHE A 425 -16.65 -9.28 -4.80
N VAL A 426 -16.71 -8.01 -4.42
CA VAL A 426 -15.64 -7.03 -4.50
C VAL A 426 -15.08 -6.91 -3.07
N PRO A 427 -13.84 -7.35 -2.78
CA PRO A 427 -13.20 -7.05 -1.51
C PRO A 427 -12.64 -5.61 -1.58
N ASP A 428 -13.52 -4.60 -1.53
CA ASP A 428 -13.12 -3.21 -1.36
C ASP A 428 -13.24 -2.81 0.11
N GLN A 429 -12.06 -2.68 0.73
CA GLN A 429 -11.67 -1.91 1.92
C GLN A 429 -12.73 -1.06 2.65
N ALA A 430 -13.73 -1.67 3.27
CA ALA A 430 -14.29 -1.09 4.49
C ALA A 430 -13.17 -1.03 5.55
N PRO A 431 -13.15 -0.02 6.46
CA PRO A 431 -12.25 -0.09 7.60
C PRO A 431 -12.54 -1.39 8.34
N ARG A 432 -11.52 -2.25 8.43
CA ARG A 432 -11.64 -3.47 9.23
C ARG A 432 -11.96 -3.05 10.65
N ARG A 433 -13.22 -3.24 11.05
CA ARG A 433 -13.64 -2.85 12.38
C ARG A 433 -13.02 -3.86 13.32
N LYS A 434 -12.05 -3.40 14.11
CA LYS A 434 -11.58 -4.18 15.24
C LYS A 434 -12.77 -4.42 16.16
N LEU A 435 -13.18 -5.67 16.29
CA LEU A 435 -14.30 -6.05 17.14
C LEU A 435 -13.86 -5.99 18.60
N TRP A 436 -12.70 -6.56 18.92
CA TRP A 436 -12.11 -6.56 20.26
C TRP A 436 -10.64 -6.98 20.24
N SER A 437 -9.99 -6.81 21.39
CA SER A 437 -8.66 -7.33 21.73
C SER A 437 -8.73 -8.11 23.04
N ALA A 438 -7.96 -9.18 23.14
CA ALA A 438 -7.70 -9.85 24.41
C ALA A 438 -6.22 -10.21 24.53
N GLU A 439 -5.72 -10.26 25.75
CA GLU A 439 -4.46 -10.94 26.02
C GLU A 439 -4.74 -12.44 26.12
N SER A 440 -4.22 -13.22 25.17
CA SER A 440 -4.31 -14.67 25.27
C SER A 440 -3.45 -15.21 26.42
N GLY A 441 -2.52 -14.42 26.97
CA GLY A 441 -1.55 -14.88 27.97
C GLY A 441 -0.56 -15.93 27.43
N VAL A 442 -0.59 -16.22 26.13
CA VAL A 442 0.29 -17.19 25.46
C VAL A 442 1.37 -16.41 24.72
N ARG A 443 2.54 -16.24 25.35
CA ARG A 443 3.74 -15.66 24.72
C ARG A 443 4.55 -16.75 24.04
N ASP A 444 3.94 -17.36 23.04
CA ASP A 444 4.51 -18.50 22.34
C ASP A 444 4.52 -18.27 20.83
N LYS A 445 5.69 -18.41 20.22
CA LYS A 445 5.88 -18.26 18.77
C LYS A 445 5.28 -19.42 17.98
N GLU A 446 4.95 -20.52 18.66
CA GLU A 446 4.32 -21.70 18.11
C GLU A 446 2.80 -21.69 18.31
N ALA A 447 2.25 -20.64 18.91
CA ALA A 447 0.81 -20.54 19.13
C ALA A 447 0.05 -20.37 17.82
N VAL A 448 -1.06 -21.10 17.71
CA VAL A 448 -1.94 -21.11 16.53
C VAL A 448 -3.29 -20.50 16.91
N VAL A 449 -3.86 -19.72 15.99
CA VAL A 449 -5.22 -19.20 16.09
C VAL A 449 -6.13 -19.84 15.05
N GLY A 450 -7.40 -20.04 15.40
CA GLY A 450 -8.43 -20.57 14.52
C GLY A 450 -9.83 -20.13 14.93
N PHE A 451 -10.77 -20.22 14.00
CA PHE A 451 -12.19 -20.04 14.28
C PHE A 451 -12.86 -21.40 14.48
N GLY A 452 -13.62 -21.52 15.57
CA GLY A 452 -14.52 -22.63 15.83
C GLY A 452 -15.96 -22.32 15.37
N PRO A 453 -16.89 -23.27 15.54
CA PRO A 453 -18.30 -23.06 15.27
C PRO A 453 -18.90 -22.00 16.19
N ASP A 454 -20.14 -21.58 15.85
CA ASP A 454 -20.89 -20.55 16.58
C ASP A 454 -20.09 -19.23 16.72
N HIS A 455 -19.18 -18.98 15.78
CA HIS A 455 -18.23 -17.87 15.79
C HIS A 455 -17.37 -17.84 17.07
N THR A 456 -16.80 -18.96 17.46
CA THR A 456 -15.79 -18.99 18.54
C THR A 456 -14.40 -18.72 17.97
N VAL A 457 -13.54 -18.08 18.77
CA VAL A 457 -12.12 -17.87 18.44
C VAL A 457 -11.29 -18.68 19.42
N VAL A 458 -10.30 -19.40 18.90
CA VAL A 458 -9.52 -20.36 19.67
C VAL A 458 -8.04 -20.09 19.46
N VAL A 459 -7.29 -20.05 20.55
CA VAL A 459 -5.82 -19.99 20.55
C VAL A 459 -5.27 -21.26 21.18
N VAL A 460 -4.33 -21.90 20.51
CA VAL A 460 -3.65 -23.12 20.96
C VAL A 460 -2.17 -22.83 21.17
N ASP A 461 -1.65 -23.02 22.38
CA ASP A 461 -0.23 -22.82 22.70
C ASP A 461 0.66 -24.01 22.26
N GLY A 462 1.99 -23.85 22.30
CA GLY A 462 2.97 -24.89 21.89
C GLY A 462 3.02 -26.11 22.82
N ARG A 463 2.23 -26.14 23.90
CA ARG A 463 1.98 -27.33 24.74
C ARG A 463 0.60 -27.94 24.48
N GLY A 464 -0.15 -27.42 23.52
CA GLY A 464 -1.52 -27.84 23.20
C GLY A 464 -2.56 -27.33 24.19
N GLY A 465 -2.25 -26.30 24.97
CA GLY A 465 -3.21 -25.60 25.82
C GLY A 465 -4.14 -24.76 24.96
N VAL A 466 -5.44 -24.82 25.24
CA VAL A 466 -6.48 -24.19 24.43
C VAL A 466 -7.14 -23.09 25.25
N ARG A 467 -7.19 -21.88 24.69
CA ARG A 467 -8.00 -20.76 25.18
C ARG A 467 -9.04 -20.37 24.15
N ARG A 468 -10.21 -19.94 24.60
CA ARG A 468 -11.38 -19.77 23.75
C ARG A 468 -12.11 -18.48 24.11
N TRP A 469 -12.68 -17.86 23.09
CA TRP A 469 -13.55 -16.70 23.23
C TRP A 469 -14.76 -16.85 22.29
N THR A 470 -15.85 -16.19 22.62
CA THR A 470 -16.90 -15.89 21.63
C THR A 470 -16.38 -14.81 20.67
N VAL A 471 -17.01 -14.64 19.50
CA VAL A 471 -16.66 -13.53 18.59
C VAL A 471 -16.98 -12.15 19.16
N SER A 472 -17.74 -12.05 20.26
CA SER A 472 -17.95 -10.80 21.00
C SER A 472 -16.86 -10.54 22.05
N GLY A 473 -15.93 -11.48 22.26
CA GLY A 473 -14.79 -11.32 23.17
C GLY A 473 -15.00 -11.87 24.58
N GLU A 474 -16.11 -12.58 24.82
CA GLU A 474 -16.35 -13.26 26.10
C GLU A 474 -15.48 -14.51 26.19
N GLU A 475 -14.69 -14.65 27.26
CA GLU A 475 -13.83 -15.81 27.47
C GLU A 475 -14.67 -17.05 27.78
N LEU A 476 -14.34 -18.16 27.11
CA LEU A 476 -14.98 -19.46 27.26
C LEU A 476 -14.02 -20.44 27.95
N PRO A 477 -14.54 -21.46 28.66
CA PRO A 477 -13.71 -22.48 29.29
C PRO A 477 -12.73 -23.14 28.30
N GLY A 478 -11.44 -23.06 28.65
CA GLY A 478 -10.33 -23.66 27.91
C GLY A 478 -9.79 -24.92 28.59
N VAL A 479 -8.61 -25.37 28.15
CA VAL A 479 -7.87 -26.45 28.81
C VAL A 479 -6.37 -26.14 28.82
N GLY A 480 -5.68 -26.44 29.92
CA GLY A 480 -4.23 -26.28 30.01
C GLY A 480 -3.46 -27.21 29.08
N GLY A 481 -2.27 -26.77 28.67
CA GLY A 481 -1.33 -27.57 27.87
C GLY A 481 -0.73 -28.74 28.64
N ARG A 482 -0.06 -29.64 27.91
CA ARG A 482 0.53 -30.88 28.44
C ARG A 482 1.89 -31.16 27.80
N SER A 483 2.72 -31.90 28.53
CA SER A 483 3.98 -32.48 28.04
C SER A 483 3.73 -33.81 27.30
N PRO A 484 4.51 -34.16 26.26
CA PRO A 484 5.56 -33.34 25.62
C PRO A 484 4.96 -32.17 24.84
N ALA A 485 5.77 -31.16 24.54
CA ALA A 485 5.39 -30.08 23.63
C ALA A 485 4.92 -30.64 22.27
N LEU A 486 4.23 -29.80 21.51
CA LEU A 486 3.85 -30.15 20.15
C LEU A 486 5.14 -30.33 19.28
N ARG A 487 5.03 -30.90 18.06
CA ARG A 487 6.16 -31.04 17.10
C ARG A 487 6.77 -29.66 16.69
N LEU A 488 7.42 -29.52 15.52
CA LEU A 488 7.76 -28.21 14.93
C LEU A 488 7.02 -28.09 13.58
N GLY A 489 6.36 -26.95 13.27
CA GLY A 489 5.46 -26.77 12.09
C GLY A 489 3.94 -26.58 12.40
N HIS A 490 3.05 -26.81 11.41
CA HIS A 490 1.58 -26.69 11.51
C HIS A 490 0.96 -27.75 12.42
N GLN A 491 0.94 -27.54 13.73
CA GLN A 491 0.72 -28.63 14.69
C GLN A 491 -0.59 -28.60 15.46
N ALA A 492 -1.35 -27.51 15.35
CA ALA A 492 -2.68 -27.46 15.90
C ALA A 492 -3.67 -27.06 14.80
N LEU A 493 -4.87 -27.63 14.87
CA LEU A 493 -6.00 -27.26 14.03
C LEU A 493 -7.22 -27.02 14.90
N VAL A 494 -8.00 -26.02 14.53
CA VAL A 494 -9.29 -25.70 15.13
C VAL A 494 -10.35 -26.10 14.11
N ALA A 495 -11.26 -26.98 14.49
CA ALA A 495 -12.39 -27.35 13.64
C ALA A 495 -13.35 -26.17 13.53
N SER A 496 -13.79 -25.82 12.31
CA SER A 496 -14.70 -24.70 12.09
C SER A 496 -16.17 -25.02 12.36
N LEU A 497 -16.53 -26.30 12.43
CA LEU A 497 -17.92 -26.77 12.57
C LEU A 497 -18.16 -27.60 13.84
N THR A 498 -17.11 -28.18 14.41
CA THR A 498 -17.18 -28.80 15.74
C THR A 498 -16.34 -27.99 16.70
N HIS A 499 -16.78 -27.86 17.95
CA HIS A 499 -16.00 -27.18 18.99
C HIS A 499 -14.84 -28.07 19.41
N SER A 500 -13.88 -28.28 18.50
CA SER A 500 -12.82 -29.28 18.66
C SER A 500 -11.48 -28.72 18.22
N VAL A 501 -10.42 -29.16 18.89
CA VAL A 501 -9.04 -28.84 18.58
C VAL A 501 -8.26 -30.13 18.44
N VAL A 502 -7.44 -30.21 17.40
CA VAL A 502 -6.47 -31.29 17.21
C VAL A 502 -5.07 -30.72 17.43
N ALA A 503 -4.26 -31.43 18.21
CA ALA A 503 -2.86 -31.07 18.43
C ALA A 503 -1.95 -32.27 18.13
N ALA A 504 -0.96 -32.07 17.26
CA ALA A 504 0.01 -33.08 16.85
C ALA A 504 1.20 -33.13 17.80
N ARG A 505 1.33 -34.26 18.50
CA ARG A 505 2.43 -34.60 19.41
C ARG A 505 3.40 -35.58 18.72
N PRO A 506 4.62 -35.79 19.24
CA PRO A 506 5.66 -36.60 18.59
C PRO A 506 5.24 -37.98 18.08
N GLU A 507 4.22 -38.62 18.64
CA GLU A 507 3.75 -39.95 18.22
C GLU A 507 2.21 -40.09 18.22
N GLU A 508 1.47 -38.98 18.36
CA GLU A 508 0.01 -39.04 18.44
C GLU A 508 -0.67 -37.72 18.07
N LEU A 509 -1.97 -37.79 17.71
CA LEU A 509 -2.88 -36.67 17.70
C LEU A 509 -3.71 -36.65 18.97
N ASP A 510 -3.71 -35.53 19.66
CA ASP A 510 -4.58 -35.23 20.80
C ASP A 510 -5.80 -34.46 20.30
N ILE A 511 -6.99 -35.06 20.38
CA ILE A 511 -8.25 -34.45 19.95
C ILE A 511 -9.03 -34.06 21.19
N THR A 512 -9.27 -32.76 21.35
CA THR A 512 -10.02 -32.19 22.46
C THR A 512 -11.30 -31.56 21.95
N HIS A 513 -12.44 -32.00 22.48
CA HIS A 513 -13.77 -31.45 22.23
C HIS A 513 -14.24 -30.60 23.39
N PHE A 514 -15.02 -29.58 23.06
CA PHE A 514 -15.66 -28.66 23.98
C PHE A 514 -17.17 -28.66 23.72
N PRO A 515 -17.92 -29.61 24.32
CA PRO A 515 -19.35 -29.70 24.09
C PRO A 515 -20.06 -28.44 24.61
N ARG A 516 -21.30 -28.21 24.13
CA ARG A 516 -22.10 -27.03 24.50
C ARG A 516 -22.47 -26.97 25.99
N ASP A 517 -22.35 -28.08 26.71
CA ASP A 517 -22.56 -28.17 28.16
C ASP A 517 -21.41 -27.53 28.98
N GLY A 518 -20.36 -27.03 28.31
CA GLY A 518 -19.22 -26.37 28.94
C GLY A 518 -18.13 -27.34 29.42
N GLY A 519 -18.31 -28.65 29.23
CA GLY A 519 -17.30 -29.65 29.56
C GLY A 519 -16.10 -29.66 28.60
N VAL A 520 -15.10 -30.46 28.95
CA VAL A 520 -13.97 -30.79 28.06
C VAL A 520 -13.90 -32.31 27.93
N ARG A 521 -14.03 -32.83 26.71
CA ARG A 521 -13.93 -34.26 26.41
C ARG A 521 -12.74 -34.50 25.50
N ARG A 522 -11.84 -35.40 25.89
CA ARG A 522 -10.72 -35.82 25.03
C ARG A 522 -11.02 -37.17 24.39
N ALA A 523 -10.78 -37.29 23.09
CA ALA A 523 -10.82 -38.57 22.42
C ALA A 523 -9.59 -39.41 22.80
N ALA A 524 -9.62 -40.70 22.48
CA ALA A 524 -8.42 -41.53 22.58
C ALA A 524 -7.35 -41.00 21.61
N PRO A 525 -6.07 -40.86 22.02
CA PRO A 525 -5.03 -40.34 21.13
C PRO A 525 -4.86 -41.22 19.89
N VAL A 526 -4.75 -40.59 18.72
CA VAL A 526 -4.55 -41.30 17.46
C VAL A 526 -3.06 -41.45 17.21
N ARG A 527 -2.54 -42.68 17.25
CA ARG A 527 -1.11 -42.94 17.04
C ARG A 527 -0.67 -42.49 15.65
N LEU A 528 0.44 -41.76 15.60
CA LEU A 528 1.09 -41.28 14.40
C LEU A 528 2.51 -41.80 14.33
N GLY A 529 3.00 -42.07 13.12
CA GLY A 529 4.42 -42.27 12.90
C GLY A 529 5.21 -40.98 13.13
N THR A 530 6.52 -41.12 13.33
CA THR A 530 7.46 -39.99 13.49
C THR A 530 7.46 -39.06 12.27
N ASP A 531 7.21 -39.59 11.07
CA ASP A 531 7.22 -38.84 9.81
C ASP A 531 5.84 -38.27 9.41
N HIS A 532 4.82 -38.41 10.25
CA HIS A 532 3.50 -37.85 9.98
C HIS A 532 3.46 -36.34 10.23
N PHE A 533 2.84 -35.60 9.33
CA PHE A 533 2.59 -34.16 9.45
C PHE A 533 1.10 -33.91 9.44
N LEU A 534 0.65 -32.94 10.23
CA LEU A 534 -0.72 -32.45 10.19
C LEU A 534 -0.86 -31.47 9.02
N VAL A 535 -1.92 -31.64 8.23
CA VAL A 535 -2.19 -30.85 7.02
C VAL A 535 -3.10 -29.69 7.37
N THR A 536 -2.87 -28.53 6.75
CA THR A 536 -3.76 -27.37 6.89
C THR A 536 -5.16 -27.74 6.40
N SER A 537 -6.11 -27.74 7.34
CA SER A 537 -7.53 -28.03 7.10
C SER A 537 -8.38 -27.13 7.98
N GLY A 538 -9.43 -26.56 7.41
CA GLY A 538 -10.26 -25.58 8.08
C GLY A 538 -11.63 -26.10 8.53
N GLY A 539 -11.80 -27.41 8.83
CA GLY A 539 -13.14 -27.99 8.77
C GLY A 539 -13.51 -29.25 9.55
N ASP A 540 -14.53 -29.95 9.01
CA ASP A 540 -15.19 -31.18 9.50
C ASP A 540 -14.24 -32.39 9.55
N VAL A 541 -13.14 -32.29 8.82
CA VAL A 541 -12.11 -33.31 8.75
C VAL A 541 -10.77 -32.72 9.15
N LEU A 542 -9.87 -33.59 9.58
CA LEU A 542 -8.45 -33.30 9.68
C LEU A 542 -7.70 -34.18 8.68
N ALA A 543 -6.52 -33.77 8.24
CA ALA A 543 -5.68 -34.60 7.38
C ALA A 543 -4.26 -34.71 7.90
N THR A 544 -3.63 -35.85 7.64
CA THR A 544 -2.22 -36.11 7.98
C THR A 544 -1.50 -36.71 6.78
N HIS A 545 -0.21 -36.44 6.58
CA HIS A 545 0.57 -37.17 5.58
C HIS A 545 1.90 -37.69 6.13
N ASP A 546 2.37 -38.82 5.60
CA ASP A 546 3.69 -39.42 5.91
C ASP A 546 4.70 -39.27 4.77
N ARG A 547 4.43 -38.33 3.84
CA ARG A 547 5.12 -38.09 2.56
C ARG A 547 4.83 -39.10 1.46
N ASN A 548 4.30 -40.29 1.77
CA ASN A 548 3.89 -41.29 0.79
C ASN A 548 2.38 -41.28 0.56
N ARG A 549 1.62 -41.02 1.62
CA ARG A 549 0.16 -40.93 1.60
C ARG A 549 -0.33 -39.76 2.45
N LEU A 550 -1.33 -39.06 1.93
CA LEU A 550 -2.16 -38.11 2.66
C LEU A 550 -3.46 -38.81 3.05
N THR A 551 -3.81 -38.79 4.32
CA THR A 551 -5.00 -39.43 4.88
C THR A 551 -5.91 -38.39 5.51
N VAL A 552 -7.12 -38.27 4.98
CA VAL A 552 -8.22 -37.47 5.56
C VAL A 552 -8.90 -38.31 6.65
N ARG A 553 -9.23 -37.71 7.77
CA ARG A 553 -9.71 -38.36 9.00
C ARG A 553 -10.87 -37.59 9.60
N ARG A 554 -11.76 -38.29 10.32
CA ARG A 554 -12.85 -37.65 11.08
C ARG A 554 -12.29 -36.83 12.23
N PHE A 555 -12.89 -35.68 12.52
CA PHE A 555 -12.49 -34.88 13.67
C PHE A 555 -12.93 -35.48 15.01
N ASP A 556 -13.93 -36.37 15.02
CA ASP A 556 -14.47 -36.97 16.25
C ASP A 556 -13.48 -37.90 16.97
N ASP A 557 -12.77 -38.72 16.20
CA ASP A 557 -11.91 -39.78 16.74
C ASP A 557 -10.64 -40.01 15.90
N GLY A 558 -10.44 -39.22 14.83
CA GLY A 558 -9.33 -39.35 13.88
C GLY A 558 -9.32 -40.65 13.06
N THR A 559 -10.46 -41.34 12.97
CA THR A 559 -10.63 -42.49 12.06
C THR A 559 -10.40 -42.06 10.61
N PRO A 560 -9.60 -42.81 9.82
CA PRO A 560 -9.41 -42.54 8.39
C PRO A 560 -10.73 -42.57 7.61
N ILE A 561 -10.90 -41.58 6.73
CA ILE A 561 -12.01 -41.50 5.76
C ILE A 561 -11.51 -41.95 4.38
N GLU A 562 -10.42 -41.36 3.91
CA GLU A 562 -9.80 -41.67 2.62
C GLU A 562 -8.29 -41.40 2.66
N SER A 563 -7.55 -42.09 1.80
CA SER A 563 -6.10 -41.91 1.66
C SER A 563 -5.71 -41.79 0.19
N VAL A 564 -4.93 -40.77 -0.13
CA VAL A 564 -4.42 -40.48 -1.48
C VAL A 564 -2.90 -40.61 -1.48
N VAL A 565 -2.33 -41.12 -2.57
CA VAL A 565 -0.88 -41.21 -2.73
C VAL A 565 -0.29 -39.83 -2.96
N CYS A 566 0.74 -39.47 -2.19
CA CYS A 566 1.43 -38.20 -2.35
C CYS A 566 2.30 -38.19 -3.62
N PRO A 567 2.41 -37.05 -4.32
CA PRO A 567 3.42 -36.89 -5.35
C PRO A 567 4.83 -37.02 -4.76
N PRO A 568 5.82 -37.44 -5.56
CA PRO A 568 7.22 -37.45 -5.14
C PRO A 568 7.67 -36.03 -4.78
N ALA A 569 8.52 -35.92 -3.76
CA ALA A 569 9.02 -34.63 -3.25
C ALA A 569 7.90 -33.65 -2.84
N LEU A 570 6.88 -34.15 -2.13
CA LEU A 570 5.81 -33.33 -1.56
C LEU A 570 6.40 -32.16 -0.73
N ALA A 571 6.11 -30.95 -1.16
CA ALA A 571 6.56 -29.70 -0.55
C ALA A 571 5.47 -29.05 0.31
N ALA A 572 4.21 -29.12 -0.13
CA ALA A 572 3.07 -28.58 0.62
C ALA A 572 1.80 -29.41 0.36
N SER A 573 0.86 -29.37 1.30
CA SER A 573 -0.46 -29.96 1.14
C SER A 573 -1.51 -29.15 1.89
N ALA A 574 -2.74 -29.18 1.40
CA ALA A 574 -3.90 -28.53 1.99
C ALA A 574 -5.17 -29.29 1.60
N VAL A 575 -6.21 -29.23 2.44
CA VAL A 575 -7.51 -29.87 2.15
C VAL A 575 -8.68 -28.94 2.44
N SER A 576 -9.77 -29.09 1.70
CA SER A 576 -11.04 -28.37 1.95
C SER A 576 -11.65 -28.77 3.30
N THR A 577 -12.64 -27.99 3.74
CA THR A 577 -13.31 -28.17 5.06
C THR A 577 -13.91 -29.57 5.22
N ASP A 578 -14.47 -30.11 4.14
CA ASP A 578 -15.14 -31.42 4.08
C ASP A 578 -14.22 -32.55 3.54
N GLY A 579 -12.98 -32.21 3.20
CA GLY A 579 -12.01 -33.11 2.58
C GLY A 579 -12.36 -33.52 1.15
N SER A 580 -13.37 -32.92 0.51
CA SER A 580 -13.74 -33.26 -0.88
C SER A 580 -12.67 -32.87 -1.90
N VAL A 581 -11.83 -31.89 -1.57
CA VAL A 581 -10.71 -31.42 -2.39
C VAL A 581 -9.42 -31.49 -1.60
N ILE A 582 -8.43 -32.19 -2.15
CA ILE A 582 -7.08 -32.35 -1.61
C ILE A 582 -6.10 -31.75 -2.62
N ALA A 583 -5.34 -30.74 -2.21
CA ALA A 583 -4.26 -30.18 -3.01
C ALA A 583 -2.90 -30.61 -2.44
N MET A 584 -2.00 -31.07 -3.29
CA MET A 584 -0.65 -31.49 -2.96
C MET A 584 0.33 -30.88 -3.95
N ALA A 585 1.31 -30.13 -3.47
CA ALA A 585 2.29 -29.47 -4.31
C ALA A 585 3.66 -30.12 -4.16
N SER A 586 4.29 -30.43 -5.29
CA SER A 586 5.74 -30.48 -5.42
C SER A 586 6.26 -29.08 -5.72
N SER A 587 7.59 -28.92 -5.82
CA SER A 587 8.24 -27.64 -6.13
C SER A 587 7.64 -26.92 -7.35
N ARG A 588 7.25 -27.64 -8.40
CA ARG A 588 6.74 -27.04 -9.65
C ARG A 588 5.37 -27.54 -10.11
N ARG A 589 4.77 -28.51 -9.42
CA ARG A 589 3.46 -29.07 -9.81
C ARG A 589 2.52 -29.11 -8.63
N VAL A 590 1.28 -28.71 -8.86
CA VAL A 590 0.18 -28.85 -7.92
C VAL A 590 -0.78 -29.93 -8.43
N HIS A 591 -0.98 -30.96 -7.62
CA HIS A 591 -1.92 -32.05 -7.83
C HIS A 591 -3.19 -31.75 -7.04
N ILE A 592 -4.32 -31.58 -7.72
CA ILE A 592 -5.63 -31.30 -7.12
C ILE A 592 -6.50 -32.54 -7.30
N HIS A 593 -6.73 -33.26 -6.21
CA HIS A 593 -7.60 -34.42 -6.15
C HIS A 593 -8.99 -33.99 -5.70
N ARG A 594 -10.00 -34.36 -6.49
CA ARG A 594 -11.40 -34.19 -6.13
C ARG A 594 -12.00 -35.56 -5.91
N ARG A 595 -12.81 -35.73 -4.86
CA ARG A 595 -13.45 -37.02 -4.58
C ARG A 595 -14.30 -37.46 -5.77
N GLY A 596 -14.00 -38.65 -6.31
CA GLY A 596 -14.74 -39.23 -7.43
C GLY A 596 -14.40 -38.66 -8.82
N ALA A 597 -13.35 -37.85 -8.96
CA ALA A 597 -12.88 -37.35 -10.25
C ALA A 597 -11.39 -37.61 -10.46
N GLU A 598 -10.95 -37.55 -11.71
CA GLU A 598 -9.53 -37.65 -12.06
C GLU A 598 -8.73 -36.47 -11.47
N PRO A 599 -7.49 -36.71 -10.99
CA PRO A 599 -6.64 -35.66 -10.45
C PRO A 599 -6.27 -34.63 -11.52
N LEU A 600 -6.38 -33.35 -11.17
CA LEU A 600 -5.87 -32.25 -11.99
C LEU A 600 -4.40 -32.00 -11.66
N VAL A 601 -3.58 -31.74 -12.67
CA VAL A 601 -2.16 -31.37 -12.48
C VAL A 601 -1.94 -29.99 -13.08
N LYS A 602 -1.50 -29.05 -12.24
CA LYS A 602 -1.20 -27.67 -12.62
C LYS A 602 0.29 -27.41 -12.49
N GLU A 603 0.86 -26.77 -13.51
CA GLU A 603 2.27 -26.37 -13.54
C GLU A 603 2.42 -24.99 -12.89
N THR A 604 3.54 -24.81 -12.18
CA THR A 604 3.93 -23.56 -11.52
C THR A 604 5.40 -23.26 -11.79
N VAL A 605 5.73 -21.97 -11.80
CA VAL A 605 7.09 -21.48 -11.89
C VAL A 605 7.66 -21.39 -10.48
N ASN A 606 8.78 -22.07 -10.24
CA ASN A 606 9.44 -22.02 -8.95
C ASN A 606 10.95 -22.23 -9.10
N SER A 607 11.73 -21.21 -8.73
CA SER A 607 13.16 -21.33 -8.55
C SER A 607 13.69 -20.36 -7.50
N LEU A 608 14.85 -20.69 -6.92
CA LEU A 608 15.48 -19.87 -5.90
C LEU A 608 16.10 -18.62 -6.56
N PRO A 609 15.79 -17.40 -6.10
CA PRO A 609 16.25 -16.15 -6.73
C PRO A 609 17.77 -16.06 -6.92
N TYR A 610 18.55 -16.60 -5.99
CA TYR A 610 20.02 -16.60 -6.01
C TYR A 610 20.64 -17.77 -6.80
N ALA A 611 19.83 -18.75 -7.23
CA ALA A 611 20.30 -19.94 -7.94
C ALA A 611 19.85 -19.95 -9.42
N ARG A 612 19.67 -18.78 -10.04
CA ARG A 612 19.27 -18.67 -11.46
C ARG A 612 20.31 -19.28 -12.43
N HIS A 613 21.55 -19.54 -11.97
CA HIS A 613 22.56 -20.23 -12.77
C HIS A 613 22.23 -21.73 -12.94
N ARG A 614 22.14 -22.17 -14.20
CA ARG A 614 21.73 -23.53 -14.60
C ARG A 614 22.48 -24.66 -13.89
N PHE A 615 23.76 -24.44 -13.55
CA PHE A 615 24.61 -25.41 -12.83
C PHE A 615 24.21 -25.57 -11.34
N LEU A 616 23.80 -24.49 -10.67
CA LEU A 616 23.40 -24.54 -9.25
C LEU A 616 22.00 -25.14 -9.05
N ARG A 617 21.12 -25.05 -10.06
CA ARG A 617 19.77 -25.64 -10.02
C ARG A 617 19.74 -27.16 -9.85
N ALA A 618 20.78 -27.89 -10.29
CA ALA A 618 20.83 -29.35 -10.18
C ALA A 618 21.36 -29.85 -8.83
N LEU A 619 22.02 -28.97 -8.05
CA LEU A 619 22.70 -29.31 -6.80
C LEU A 619 21.92 -28.86 -5.55
N LEU A 620 20.90 -28.02 -5.72
CA LEU A 620 20.12 -27.47 -4.62
C LEU A 620 18.80 -28.23 -4.43
N PRO A 621 18.34 -28.39 -3.17
CA PRO A 621 17.03 -28.98 -2.91
C PRO A 621 15.93 -28.18 -3.58
N ASP A 622 14.88 -28.90 -3.97
CA ASP A 622 13.70 -28.30 -4.61
C ASP A 622 13.12 -27.19 -3.72
N PRO A 623 12.86 -25.99 -4.27
CA PRO A 623 12.28 -24.90 -3.50
C PRO A 623 10.90 -25.30 -2.95
N GLY A 624 10.64 -24.92 -1.70
CA GLY A 624 9.31 -25.02 -1.11
C GLY A 624 8.26 -24.16 -1.84
N CYS A 625 7.01 -24.38 -1.49
CA CYS A 625 5.86 -23.57 -1.89
C CYS A 625 4.83 -23.58 -0.76
N TRP A 626 3.82 -22.72 -0.85
CA TRP A 626 2.69 -22.70 0.06
C TRP A 626 1.41 -22.97 -0.71
N LEU A 627 0.50 -23.70 -0.08
CA LEU A 627 -0.72 -24.18 -0.69
C LEU A 627 -1.89 -23.96 0.25
N ALA A 628 -3.03 -23.56 -0.31
CA ALA A 628 -4.28 -23.40 0.42
C ALA A 628 -5.45 -23.83 -0.45
N VAL A 629 -6.41 -24.53 0.15
CA VAL A 629 -7.69 -24.88 -0.46
C VAL A 629 -8.77 -24.04 0.20
N SER A 630 -9.70 -23.50 -0.59
CA SER A 630 -10.83 -22.76 -0.04
C SER A 630 -11.72 -23.67 0.80
N PRO A 631 -12.48 -23.13 1.77
CA PRO A 631 -13.34 -23.94 2.62
C PRO A 631 -14.28 -24.87 1.85
N SER A 632 -14.92 -24.40 0.78
CA SER A 632 -15.79 -25.18 -0.12
C SER A 632 -15.06 -26.16 -1.04
N GLY A 633 -13.73 -26.05 -1.19
CA GLY A 633 -12.98 -26.73 -2.23
C GLY A 633 -13.05 -26.08 -3.62
N GLY A 634 -13.84 -25.00 -3.81
CA GLY A 634 -13.99 -24.34 -5.11
C GLY A 634 -12.72 -23.68 -5.66
N HIS A 635 -11.74 -23.35 -4.82
CA HIS A 635 -10.49 -22.72 -5.24
C HIS A 635 -9.26 -23.34 -4.58
N VAL A 636 -8.16 -23.41 -5.34
CA VAL A 636 -6.82 -23.78 -4.85
C VAL A 636 -5.86 -22.64 -5.15
N GLY A 637 -5.23 -22.11 -4.12
CA GLY A 637 -4.18 -21.10 -4.24
C GLY A 637 -2.80 -21.67 -3.95
N CYS A 638 -1.83 -21.31 -4.78
CA CYS A 638 -0.42 -21.66 -4.61
C CYS A 638 0.43 -20.40 -4.64
N VAL A 639 1.40 -20.32 -3.72
CA VAL A 639 2.43 -19.29 -3.71
C VAL A 639 3.78 -20.00 -3.80
N THR A 640 4.59 -19.63 -4.77
CA THR A 640 5.96 -20.12 -4.95
C THR A 640 6.96 -19.00 -4.60
N PHE A 641 8.25 -19.20 -4.90
CA PHE A 641 9.22 -18.10 -4.84
C PHE A 641 9.13 -17.15 -6.02
N GLU A 642 8.40 -17.49 -7.07
CA GLU A 642 8.35 -16.69 -8.30
C GLU A 642 6.95 -16.22 -8.66
N GLU A 643 5.89 -16.83 -8.14
CA GLU A 643 4.54 -16.47 -8.52
C GLU A 643 3.50 -16.79 -7.44
N VAL A 644 2.33 -16.18 -7.64
CA VAL A 644 1.08 -16.44 -6.93
C VAL A 644 0.08 -16.88 -7.99
N VAL A 645 -0.56 -18.02 -7.79
CA VAL A 645 -1.54 -18.57 -8.72
C VAL A 645 -2.76 -19.05 -7.96
N VAL A 646 -3.95 -18.82 -8.51
CA VAL A 646 -5.21 -19.37 -8.01
C VAL A 646 -5.95 -20.05 -9.15
N TRP A 647 -6.41 -21.26 -8.89
CA TRP A 647 -7.25 -22.03 -9.80
C TRP A 647 -8.64 -22.21 -9.23
N SER A 648 -9.64 -22.08 -10.08
CA SER A 648 -10.98 -22.59 -9.85
C SER A 648 -10.99 -24.09 -10.11
N VAL A 649 -11.49 -24.84 -9.14
CA VAL A 649 -11.52 -26.30 -9.13
C VAL A 649 -12.71 -26.84 -9.91
N ASP A 650 -13.79 -26.07 -9.99
CA ASP A 650 -15.05 -26.47 -10.63
C ASP A 650 -14.93 -26.47 -12.15
N ASP A 651 -14.32 -25.44 -12.73
CA ASP A 651 -14.19 -25.27 -14.18
C ASP A 651 -12.75 -25.43 -14.71
N ASP A 652 -11.82 -25.84 -13.85
CA ASP A 652 -10.41 -26.10 -14.15
C ASP A 652 -9.63 -24.88 -14.69
N LYS A 653 -10.14 -23.66 -14.44
CA LYS A 653 -9.52 -22.43 -14.94
C LYS A 653 -8.56 -21.81 -13.95
N GLU A 654 -7.51 -21.20 -14.50
CA GLU A 654 -6.73 -20.20 -13.78
C GLU A 654 -7.55 -18.93 -13.64
N VAL A 655 -7.81 -18.52 -12.40
CA VAL A 655 -8.58 -17.29 -12.10
C VAL A 655 -7.66 -16.13 -11.75
N TYR A 656 -6.42 -16.42 -11.32
CA TYR A 656 -5.42 -15.41 -11.00
C TYR A 656 -4.01 -15.96 -11.19
N ARG A 657 -3.11 -15.17 -11.77
CA ARG A 657 -1.67 -15.43 -11.79
C ARG A 657 -0.91 -14.11 -11.74
N ARG A 658 0.13 -14.06 -10.92
CA ARG A 658 1.02 -12.91 -10.82
C ARG A 658 2.46 -13.34 -10.47
N PRO A 659 3.48 -12.85 -11.18
CA PRO A 659 4.86 -13.03 -10.75
C PRO A 659 5.15 -12.23 -9.47
N LEU A 660 5.90 -12.82 -8.55
CA LEU A 660 6.44 -12.17 -7.36
C LEU A 660 7.62 -11.29 -7.74
N GLY A 661 7.69 -10.07 -7.20
CA GLY A 661 8.89 -9.25 -7.32
C GLY A 661 10.04 -9.81 -6.49
N ASP A 662 11.29 -9.47 -6.82
CA ASP A 662 12.49 -10.02 -6.14
C ASP A 662 12.44 -9.87 -4.61
N ARG A 663 11.86 -8.77 -4.11
CA ARG A 663 11.65 -8.55 -2.67
C ARG A 663 10.65 -9.56 -2.09
N GLU A 664 9.53 -9.80 -2.75
CA GLU A 664 8.52 -10.77 -2.29
C GLU A 664 9.08 -12.19 -2.33
N SER A 665 9.86 -12.52 -3.36
CA SER A 665 10.58 -13.80 -3.48
C SER A 665 11.57 -14.00 -2.32
N LEU A 666 12.37 -12.98 -1.97
CA LEU A 666 13.30 -13.04 -0.84
C LEU A 666 12.57 -13.10 0.51
N GLU A 667 11.43 -12.42 0.64
CA GLU A 667 10.57 -12.45 1.81
C GLU A 667 9.87 -13.80 2.00
N GLY A 668 9.59 -14.52 0.91
CA GLY A 668 9.16 -15.93 0.93
C GLY A 668 10.22 -16.88 1.48
N GLY A 669 11.49 -16.47 1.60
CA GLY A 669 12.57 -17.31 2.15
C GLY A 669 12.31 -17.74 3.59
N GLY A 670 11.88 -18.99 3.78
CA GLY A 670 11.73 -19.69 5.06
C GLY A 670 10.29 -20.15 5.35
N ALA A 671 10.09 -21.38 5.81
CA ALA A 671 8.75 -21.92 6.13
C ALA A 671 8.23 -21.49 7.51
N ALA A 672 9.11 -21.02 8.40
CA ALA A 672 8.73 -20.60 9.75
C ALA A 672 7.86 -19.33 9.69
N GLN A 673 6.74 -19.33 10.41
CA GLN A 673 5.82 -18.19 10.54
C GLN A 673 5.18 -17.76 9.20
N MET A 674 4.97 -18.74 8.31
CA MET A 674 4.25 -18.55 7.06
C MET A 674 2.91 -19.28 7.12
N ARG A 675 1.82 -18.61 6.75
CA ARG A 675 0.49 -19.23 6.61
C ARG A 675 -0.21 -18.67 5.39
N LEU A 676 -0.86 -19.55 4.63
CA LEU A 676 -1.66 -19.20 3.47
C LEU A 676 -3.09 -19.65 3.70
N VAL A 677 -4.06 -18.76 3.46
CA VAL A 677 -5.49 -19.05 3.51
C VAL A 677 -6.08 -18.66 2.17
N CYS A 678 -6.87 -19.55 1.58
CA CYS A 678 -7.67 -19.29 0.38
C CYS A 678 -9.13 -19.16 0.80
N THR A 679 -9.84 -18.17 0.30
CA THR A 679 -11.28 -17.98 0.53
C THR A 679 -12.10 -18.62 -0.59
N ASP A 680 -13.40 -18.79 -0.38
CA ASP A 680 -14.30 -19.33 -1.42
C ASP A 680 -14.47 -18.41 -2.64
N THR A 681 -13.96 -17.18 -2.58
CA THR A 681 -13.90 -16.25 -3.72
C THR A 681 -12.56 -16.28 -4.45
N GLY A 682 -11.65 -17.18 -4.07
CA GLY A 682 -10.30 -17.26 -4.64
C GLY A 682 -9.32 -16.20 -4.12
N THR A 683 -9.71 -15.41 -3.11
CA THR A 683 -8.80 -14.45 -2.47
C THR A 683 -7.81 -15.18 -1.57
N LEU A 684 -6.52 -14.84 -1.69
CA LEU A 684 -5.47 -15.34 -0.82
C LEU A 684 -5.15 -14.34 0.30
N LEU A 685 -5.02 -14.85 1.51
CA LEU A 685 -4.41 -14.15 2.64
C LEU A 685 -3.11 -14.88 2.98
N TRP A 686 -2.02 -14.14 3.03
CA TRP A 686 -0.68 -14.68 3.21
C TRP A 686 0.00 -13.97 4.37
N LEU A 687 0.25 -14.70 5.45
CA LEU A 687 1.14 -14.25 6.51
C LEU A 687 2.57 -14.58 6.10
N LYS A 688 3.38 -13.53 5.87
CA LYS A 688 4.80 -13.67 5.53
C LYS A 688 5.68 -12.87 6.49
N ARG A 689 6.62 -13.54 7.18
CA ARG A 689 7.50 -12.91 8.19
C ARG A 689 6.74 -12.03 9.18
N GLY A 690 5.63 -12.56 9.68
CA GLY A 690 4.72 -11.88 10.59
C GLY A 690 3.93 -10.71 10.01
N ARG A 691 3.95 -10.50 8.69
CA ARG A 691 3.13 -9.49 8.01
C ARG A 691 2.01 -10.14 7.22
N LEU A 692 0.78 -9.75 7.50
CA LEU A 692 -0.38 -10.22 6.75
C LEU A 692 -0.55 -9.41 5.44
N VAL A 693 -0.56 -10.09 4.31
CA VAL A 693 -0.75 -9.52 2.97
C VAL A 693 -1.84 -10.25 2.20
N CYS A 694 -2.41 -9.60 1.20
CA CYS A 694 -3.38 -10.16 0.26
C CYS A 694 -2.77 -10.13 -1.15
N PRO A 695 -2.06 -11.20 -1.58
CA PRO A 695 -1.30 -11.16 -2.82
C PRO A 695 -2.15 -11.17 -4.08
N THR A 696 -3.45 -11.52 -3.98
CA THR A 696 -4.42 -11.51 -5.09
C THR A 696 -5.06 -10.15 -5.33
N VAL A 697 -4.75 -9.13 -4.51
CA VAL A 697 -5.29 -7.78 -4.64
C VAL A 697 -4.18 -6.80 -5.02
N GLY A 698 -4.30 -6.24 -6.23
CA GLY A 698 -3.36 -5.29 -6.81
C GLY A 698 -2.09 -5.94 -7.39
N PRO A 699 -1.30 -5.17 -8.19
CA PRO A 699 -0.12 -5.68 -8.88
C PRO A 699 1.10 -5.97 -7.97
N ALA A 700 1.09 -5.54 -6.71
CA ALA A 700 2.17 -5.82 -5.73
C ALA A 700 1.70 -6.65 -4.53
N GLY A 701 0.44 -7.11 -4.54
CA GLY A 701 -0.23 -7.56 -3.32
C GLY A 701 -0.50 -6.41 -2.34
N THR A 702 -1.58 -6.49 -1.57
CA THR A 702 -1.95 -5.45 -0.61
C THR A 702 -1.51 -5.86 0.80
N GLN A 703 -0.64 -5.08 1.44
CA GLN A 703 -0.35 -5.29 2.87
C GLN A 703 -1.55 -4.83 3.70
N LEU A 704 -2.03 -5.69 4.58
CA LEU A 704 -3.20 -5.40 5.40
C LEU A 704 -2.78 -4.53 6.60
N GLN A 705 -3.63 -3.58 6.99
CA GLN A 705 -3.38 -2.72 8.15
C GLN A 705 -3.21 -3.61 9.40
N GLN A 706 -2.09 -3.46 10.08
CA GLN A 706 -1.71 -4.31 11.21
C GLN A 706 -0.96 -3.52 12.28
N SER A 707 -1.19 -3.88 13.54
CA SER A 707 -0.63 -3.21 14.72
C SER A 707 0.74 -3.76 15.15
N GLY A 708 1.33 -4.66 14.36
CA GLY A 708 2.60 -5.31 14.68
C GLY A 708 2.90 -6.53 13.81
N TYR A 709 3.75 -7.43 14.35
CA TYR A 709 4.12 -8.70 13.74
C TYR A 709 3.28 -9.84 14.33
N TYR A 710 2.59 -10.57 13.46
CA TYR A 710 1.76 -11.71 13.85
C TYR A 710 2.55 -13.01 13.86
N ASN A 711 2.31 -13.85 14.86
CA ASN A 711 2.74 -15.25 14.85
C ASN A 711 1.87 -16.08 13.91
N ASP A 712 0.56 -15.82 13.94
CA ASP A 712 -0.42 -16.58 13.20
C ASP A 712 -1.70 -15.75 12.93
N PHE A 713 -2.52 -16.21 11.98
CA PHE A 713 -3.83 -15.66 11.70
C PHE A 713 -4.81 -16.73 11.23
N ALA A 714 -6.09 -16.46 11.39
CA ALA A 714 -7.18 -17.26 10.84
C ALA A 714 -8.22 -16.36 10.19
N ALA A 715 -8.97 -16.91 9.24
CA ALA A 715 -10.14 -16.27 8.67
C ALA A 715 -11.37 -17.18 8.86
N THR A 716 -12.55 -16.59 9.01
CA THR A 716 -13.80 -17.36 8.97
C THR A 716 -14.02 -17.94 7.58
N ARG A 717 -14.87 -18.96 7.48
CA ARG A 717 -15.21 -19.64 6.22
C ARG A 717 -15.67 -18.68 5.12
N ASP A 718 -16.50 -17.70 5.48
CA ASP A 718 -17.01 -16.67 4.58
C ASP A 718 -15.99 -15.55 4.30
N GLY A 719 -14.80 -15.60 4.90
CA GLY A 719 -13.77 -14.57 4.80
C GLY A 719 -14.12 -13.26 5.51
N ARG A 720 -15.29 -13.16 6.18
CA ARG A 720 -15.81 -11.90 6.75
C ARG A 720 -15.14 -11.48 8.04
N ARG A 721 -14.39 -12.37 8.68
CA ARG A 721 -13.67 -12.07 9.92
C ARG A 721 -12.28 -12.66 9.90
N ILE A 722 -11.36 -11.95 10.52
CA ILE A 722 -9.97 -12.35 10.67
C ILE A 722 -9.62 -12.28 12.15
N ALA A 723 -8.96 -13.32 12.66
CA ALA A 723 -8.32 -13.32 13.96
C ALA A 723 -6.80 -13.29 13.74
N THR A 724 -6.10 -12.40 14.43
CA THR A 724 -4.65 -12.27 14.37
C THR A 724 -4.06 -12.44 15.76
N LEU A 725 -2.99 -13.23 15.86
CA LEU A 725 -2.27 -13.47 17.11
C LEU A 725 -0.84 -12.94 16.96
N ASP A 726 -0.42 -12.02 17.81
CA ASP A 726 0.93 -11.46 17.77
C ASP A 726 1.95 -12.14 18.68
N THR A 727 3.22 -11.80 18.48
CA THR A 727 4.36 -12.31 19.27
C THR A 727 4.27 -12.07 20.77
N ALA A 728 3.49 -11.08 21.22
CA ALA A 728 3.27 -10.79 22.63
C ALA A 728 2.08 -11.57 23.22
N GLY A 729 1.41 -12.39 22.40
CA GLY A 729 0.21 -13.13 22.77
C GLY A 729 -1.06 -12.28 22.75
N ARG A 730 -1.07 -11.13 22.07
CA ARG A 730 -2.29 -10.34 21.88
C ARG A 730 -3.10 -10.93 20.74
N LEU A 731 -4.36 -11.22 21.03
CA LEU A 731 -5.37 -11.69 20.09
C LEU A 731 -6.25 -10.50 19.69
N ASP A 732 -6.29 -10.23 18.40
CA ASP A 732 -7.16 -9.21 17.81
C ASP A 732 -8.14 -9.87 16.83
N VAL A 733 -9.43 -9.50 16.92
CA VAL A 733 -10.46 -9.97 15.99
C VAL A 733 -11.02 -8.80 15.20
N TRP A 734 -11.11 -9.00 13.90
CA TRP A 734 -11.44 -7.99 12.91
C TRP A 734 -12.63 -8.47 12.08
N GLU A 735 -13.55 -7.57 11.78
CA GLU A 735 -14.53 -7.71 10.70
C GLU A 735 -13.90 -7.15 9.41
N THR A 736 -13.97 -7.89 8.31
CA THR A 736 -13.25 -7.58 7.06
C THR A 736 -14.03 -6.70 6.12
#